data_AF-A0A395LC32-F1
#
_entry.id   AF-A0A395LC32-F1
#
_cell.length_a   1.000
_cell.length_b   1.000
_cell.length_c   1.000
_cell.angle_alpha   90.00
_cell.angle_beta   90.00
_cell.angle_gamma   90.00
#
_symmetry.space_group_name_H-M   'P 1'
#
loop_
_entity.id
_entity.type
_entity.pdbx_description
1 polymer ?
#
loop_
_entity_poly.entity_id
_entity_poly.type
_entity_poly.pdbx_seq_one_letter_code
_entity_poly.pdbx_strand_id
1 'polypeptide(L)'
;MGDIRNEANAVYSDGPGSYPDSPLKSEVRRLFGSVEDAVQGASAGAVRAETWALLNGLVGTRVGQPGQVTSGVGTHTDPVAGGTVPDKGEYRWSSSPAGWRRVGDLIDPAALNAEIATKADQTDLDATQAHLENLQENVQALQESAVVATTSEVFGTSPEVSLAIRMGNFPWTPAEFTGWVFAWMPQKPMVLGSIAPLISVGSGTASMELKFYRRRLENSESTLGFGSIATDELLYQRTVAPAEFADAVGVFKHVELSLVEAGTIYPGYIYAVDLTARTSGGSLGQVASGALGVSAGLAQWERGWYKNLAGGSVPVSSISRLVFRLNELTAKTLDIIQGEVAALSESFLSRRDGLAVDTGYAGRHPLSSNFRGVQIGVQFEQEVIATRAILPFRVAANAAFIYARVYRRSATYSGSAAFGGDADDAVVFDEVLSLAEAGLTADVDGAITIDLSALPVLRPEYRYGFEFAAKTSALDSAVLAMGFVGRSTTDPQWSKGYYTTATGNPSWSPFSPTSGLSFRLEKLAYEPASSPSAAIAPVAVSPDLNIRVISGFSVNIPAMRVLRPSGPISVAQTVATFDQPASVVRTGTHNLAQLPSAGIVPVLPTGDQYLSSVTLTRVSDGVPLVAGTDYVAYFDQGAFGLPGAGAAVPVSYSAVASAQRYDIVSLDPATKNVVVTKGTDRYTRDPEYYRAGVPAGNIPLYTAYVTRYGVDLIPVMHHRKFVRSDRKADVAAWRAYCRSCLPATMKKLLTGSPLKVLGYGDSITAIGGGQVEPDGATRDLVSWLSGMAADTKALFPVYDGPAGVGAHLQIGWNWVLKKALEKRYASAITYLNFGWGGTTSADTGDNGLSPTRLNRVLAEGPALLTLAFGMNELGSSTTYANVVNIIGQARAVGMEVLVITPPRCNEVGRPTVLAAWKKTHDDLVQAALDTGSAYLSTYELSGEGFQGATGRSPKNMCTQNLYNHPWPMELSEIGQLMTSIFE
;
A
#
# COMPACT_ATOMS: atom_id res chain seq x y z
N MET A 1 -34.60 -16.67 -40.22
CA MET A 1 -34.31 -17.98 -39.59
C MET A 1 -33.22 -18.64 -40.41
N GLY A 2 -32.11 -19.02 -39.77
CA GLY A 2 -30.87 -19.35 -40.49
C GLY A 2 -30.07 -18.11 -40.85
N ASP A 3 -30.37 -16.94 -40.31
CA ASP A 3 -29.72 -15.70 -40.72
C ASP A 3 -28.28 -15.65 -40.22
N ILE A 4 -28.01 -16.18 -39.01
CA ILE A 4 -26.65 -16.32 -38.49
C ILE A 4 -25.87 -17.35 -39.29
N ARG A 5 -26.48 -18.52 -39.57
CA ARG A 5 -25.86 -19.58 -40.36
C ARG A 5 -25.63 -19.15 -41.82
N ASN A 6 -26.54 -18.40 -42.42
CA ASN A 6 -26.43 -17.87 -43.78
C ASN A 6 -25.34 -16.80 -43.86
N GLU A 7 -25.28 -15.89 -42.88
CA GLU A 7 -24.22 -14.86 -42.82
C GLU A 7 -22.85 -15.52 -42.60
N ALA A 8 -22.76 -16.53 -41.72
CA ALA A 8 -21.53 -17.29 -41.52
C ALA A 8 -21.10 -18.06 -42.79
N ASN A 9 -22.06 -18.62 -43.54
CA ASN A 9 -21.78 -19.25 -44.83
C ASN A 9 -21.32 -18.24 -45.90
N ALA A 10 -21.82 -17.00 -45.85
CA ALA A 10 -21.43 -15.92 -46.75
C ALA A 10 -20.02 -15.38 -46.42
N VAL A 11 -19.70 -15.20 -45.14
CA VAL A 11 -18.41 -14.66 -44.68
C VAL A 11 -17.28 -15.70 -44.76
N TYR A 12 -17.59 -16.97 -44.47
CA TYR A 12 -16.62 -18.06 -44.46
C TYR A 12 -16.91 -19.04 -45.60
N SER A 13 -16.72 -18.63 -46.85
CA SER A 13 -16.89 -19.52 -48.01
C SER A 13 -15.91 -20.71 -48.00
N ASP A 14 -16.24 -21.79 -48.71
CA ASP A 14 -15.39 -22.99 -48.79
C ASP A 14 -13.97 -22.69 -49.29
N GLY A 15 -12.98 -23.23 -48.59
CA GLY A 15 -11.56 -23.07 -48.90
C GLY A 15 -10.67 -23.31 -47.67
N PRO A 16 -9.35 -23.44 -47.87
CA PRO A 16 -8.41 -23.55 -46.76
C PRO A 16 -8.46 -22.32 -45.85
N GLY A 17 -8.03 -22.50 -44.59
CA GLY A 17 -7.82 -21.40 -43.66
C GLY A 17 -6.91 -20.34 -44.28
N SER A 18 -7.18 -19.06 -44.00
CA SER A 18 -6.41 -17.95 -44.57
C SER A 18 -4.94 -17.96 -44.12
N TYR A 19 -4.64 -18.68 -43.04
CA TYR A 19 -3.30 -18.95 -42.50
C TYR A 19 -3.24 -20.38 -41.91
N PRO A 20 -2.04 -20.98 -41.76
CA PRO A 20 -1.87 -22.32 -41.18
C PRO A 20 -2.46 -22.45 -39.76
N ASP A 21 -2.47 -21.35 -39.01
CA ASP A 21 -2.94 -21.30 -37.61
C ASP A 21 -4.40 -20.82 -37.50
N SER A 22 -5.07 -20.58 -38.63
CA SER A 22 -6.48 -20.20 -38.62
C SER A 22 -7.37 -21.43 -38.39
N PRO A 23 -8.42 -21.32 -37.56
CA PRO A 23 -9.38 -22.40 -37.40
C PRO A 23 -10.01 -22.76 -38.75
N LEU A 24 -10.31 -24.04 -38.95
CA LEU A 24 -10.92 -24.52 -40.19
C LEU A 24 -12.25 -23.80 -40.40
N LYS A 25 -12.44 -23.19 -41.57
CA LYS A 25 -13.66 -22.42 -41.90
C LYS A 25 -14.93 -23.26 -41.73
N SER A 26 -14.84 -24.57 -41.99
CA SER A 26 -15.92 -25.53 -41.73
C SER A 26 -16.29 -25.65 -40.24
N GLU A 27 -15.30 -25.62 -39.34
CA GLU A 27 -15.53 -25.67 -37.90
C GLU A 27 -16.12 -24.35 -37.38
N VAL A 28 -15.67 -23.22 -37.93
CA VAL A 28 -16.24 -21.89 -37.62
C VAL A 28 -17.72 -21.85 -38.00
N ARG A 29 -18.11 -22.31 -39.19
CA ARG A 29 -19.53 -22.41 -39.59
C ARG A 29 -20.34 -23.35 -38.71
N ARG A 30 -19.75 -24.48 -38.31
CA ARG A 30 -20.39 -25.42 -37.37
C ARG A 30 -20.65 -24.76 -36.01
N LEU A 31 -19.71 -23.96 -35.51
CA LEU A 31 -19.85 -23.21 -34.27
C LEU A 31 -21.00 -22.20 -34.35
N PHE A 32 -21.09 -21.41 -35.42
CA PHE A 32 -22.19 -20.47 -35.62
C PHE A 32 -23.55 -21.18 -35.74
N GLY A 33 -23.58 -22.36 -36.35
CA GLY A 33 -24.76 -23.23 -36.33
C GLY A 33 -25.21 -23.62 -34.92
N SER A 34 -24.27 -24.03 -34.07
CA SER A 34 -24.54 -24.37 -32.66
C SER A 34 -24.97 -23.16 -31.82
N VAL A 35 -24.44 -21.97 -32.11
CA VAL A 35 -24.82 -20.72 -31.42
C VAL A 35 -26.24 -20.30 -31.80
N GLU A 36 -26.60 -20.35 -33.09
CA GLU A 36 -27.98 -20.05 -33.53
C GLU A 36 -28.98 -21.04 -32.92
N ASP A 37 -28.65 -22.33 -32.88
CA ASP A 37 -29.49 -23.36 -32.25
C ASP A 37 -29.64 -23.12 -30.74
N ALA A 38 -28.59 -22.65 -30.04
CA ALA A 38 -28.63 -22.34 -28.62
C ALA A 38 -29.44 -21.07 -28.31
N VAL A 39 -29.30 -20.01 -29.10
CA VAL A 39 -30.06 -18.75 -28.98
C VAL A 39 -31.54 -18.99 -29.27
N GLN A 40 -31.85 -19.76 -30.32
CA GLN A 40 -33.22 -20.17 -30.62
C GLN A 40 -33.76 -21.07 -29.49
N GLY A 41 -32.94 -21.97 -28.96
CA GLY A 41 -33.15 -22.77 -27.75
C GLY A 41 -33.65 -21.95 -26.56
N ALA A 42 -32.97 -20.86 -26.24
CA ALA A 42 -33.30 -19.95 -25.15
C ALA A 42 -34.54 -19.09 -25.42
N SER A 43 -34.77 -18.67 -26.67
CA SER A 43 -35.80 -17.69 -27.02
C SER A 43 -37.26 -18.17 -26.92
N ALA A 44 -37.55 -19.48 -27.02
CA ALA A 44 -38.93 -19.97 -26.96
C ALA A 44 -39.37 -20.57 -25.61
N GLY A 45 -38.69 -20.17 -24.53
CA GLY A 45 -39.10 -20.49 -23.17
C GLY A 45 -38.69 -21.88 -22.69
N ALA A 46 -38.44 -21.98 -21.38
CA ALA A 46 -38.16 -23.23 -20.71
C ALA A 46 -39.45 -23.99 -20.40
N VAL A 47 -39.43 -25.30 -20.58
CA VAL A 47 -40.53 -26.18 -20.16
C VAL A 47 -40.41 -26.41 -18.67
N ARG A 48 -41.40 -25.99 -17.88
CA ARG A 48 -41.41 -26.22 -16.44
C ARG A 48 -42.41 -27.32 -16.11
N ALA A 49 -42.00 -28.28 -15.30
CA ALA A 49 -42.84 -29.32 -14.76
C ALA A 49 -42.62 -29.45 -13.25
N GLU A 50 -43.64 -29.90 -12.52
CA GLU A 50 -43.53 -30.08 -11.07
C GLU A 50 -42.69 -31.32 -10.71
N THR A 51 -42.76 -32.37 -11.51
CA THR A 51 -42.06 -33.64 -11.29
C THR A 51 -41.33 -34.11 -12.54
N TRP A 52 -40.34 -34.99 -12.36
CA TRP A 52 -39.63 -35.60 -13.49
C TRP A 52 -40.59 -36.36 -14.41
N ALA A 53 -41.54 -37.11 -13.86
CA ALA A 53 -42.52 -37.87 -14.66
C ALA A 53 -43.32 -36.97 -15.61
N LEU A 54 -43.70 -35.76 -15.15
CA LEU A 54 -44.40 -34.79 -15.98
C LEU A 54 -43.48 -34.19 -17.06
N LEU A 55 -42.22 -33.89 -16.74
CA LEU A 55 -41.26 -33.40 -17.75
C LEU A 55 -40.97 -34.49 -18.80
N ASN A 56 -40.76 -35.74 -18.37
CA ASN A 56 -40.46 -36.87 -19.24
C ASN A 56 -41.64 -37.23 -20.16
N GLY A 57 -42.88 -36.92 -19.76
CA GLY A 57 -44.07 -37.05 -20.60
C GLY A 57 -44.16 -35.98 -21.71
N LEU A 58 -43.36 -34.92 -21.63
CA LEU A 58 -43.31 -33.87 -22.64
C LEU A 58 -42.18 -34.15 -23.63
N VAL A 59 -42.50 -34.16 -24.92
CA VAL A 59 -41.50 -34.23 -25.98
C VAL A 59 -40.96 -32.83 -26.23
N GLY A 60 -39.66 -32.63 -26.06
CA GLY A 60 -39.04 -31.37 -26.42
C GLY A 60 -39.20 -31.10 -27.92
N THR A 61 -39.58 -29.88 -28.24
CA THR A 61 -39.87 -29.44 -29.61
C THR A 61 -38.60 -29.21 -30.44
N ARG A 62 -37.43 -29.17 -29.81
CA ARG A 62 -36.12 -28.98 -30.45
C ARG A 62 -34.97 -29.37 -29.53
N VAL A 63 -33.81 -29.70 -30.12
CA VAL A 63 -32.57 -30.00 -29.39
C VAL A 63 -32.13 -28.78 -28.57
N GLY A 64 -31.69 -29.02 -27.34
CA GLY A 64 -31.20 -28.00 -26.43
C GLY A 64 -32.29 -27.16 -25.76
N GLN A 65 -33.59 -27.46 -26.00
CA GLN A 65 -34.68 -26.79 -25.29
C GLN A 65 -34.48 -26.95 -23.77
N PRO A 66 -34.49 -25.86 -22.97
CA PRO A 66 -34.33 -25.96 -21.53
C PRO A 66 -35.60 -26.49 -20.87
N GLY A 67 -35.42 -27.34 -19.87
CA GLY A 67 -36.46 -27.90 -19.02
C GLY A 67 -36.12 -27.69 -17.54
N GLN A 68 -37.12 -27.54 -16.67
CA GLN A 68 -36.91 -27.43 -15.22
C GLN A 68 -37.94 -28.27 -14.47
N VAL A 69 -37.48 -29.01 -13.47
CA VAL A 69 -38.33 -29.70 -12.50
C VAL A 69 -38.22 -28.98 -11.15
N THR A 70 -39.32 -28.39 -10.68
CA THR A 70 -39.30 -27.47 -9.54
C THR A 70 -39.51 -28.14 -8.18
N SER A 71 -40.15 -29.31 -8.14
CA SER A 71 -40.61 -29.94 -6.89
C SER A 71 -40.48 -31.46 -6.87
N GLY A 72 -39.74 -32.06 -7.81
CA GLY A 72 -39.54 -33.51 -7.87
C GLY A 72 -38.72 -34.03 -6.69
N VAL A 73 -39.24 -35.05 -5.99
CA VAL A 73 -38.53 -35.76 -4.91
C VAL A 73 -38.07 -37.13 -5.41
N GLY A 74 -36.83 -37.51 -5.08
CA GLY A 74 -36.24 -38.78 -5.52
C GLY A 74 -35.22 -38.61 -6.64
N THR A 75 -34.97 -39.70 -7.36
CA THR A 75 -34.00 -39.80 -8.45
C THR A 75 -34.57 -40.61 -9.60
N HIS A 76 -34.13 -40.32 -10.83
CA HIS A 76 -34.42 -41.12 -12.02
C HIS A 76 -33.12 -41.42 -12.78
N THR A 77 -33.17 -42.36 -13.72
CA THR A 77 -32.10 -42.58 -14.70
C THR A 77 -32.27 -41.61 -15.86
N ASP A 78 -31.28 -40.72 -16.05
CA ASP A 78 -31.24 -39.79 -17.17
C ASP A 78 -31.31 -40.58 -18.50
N PRO A 79 -32.35 -40.41 -19.34
CA PRO A 79 -32.55 -41.20 -20.56
C PRO A 79 -31.49 -40.93 -21.65
N VAL A 80 -30.68 -39.87 -21.49
CA VAL A 80 -29.64 -39.46 -22.43
C VAL A 80 -28.25 -39.83 -21.89
N ALA A 81 -27.97 -39.54 -20.62
CA ALA A 81 -26.66 -39.77 -20.00
C ALA A 81 -26.54 -41.15 -19.31
N GLY A 82 -27.66 -41.83 -19.04
CA GLY A 82 -27.71 -43.17 -18.42
C GLY A 82 -27.40 -43.20 -16.92
N GLY A 83 -27.07 -42.07 -16.30
CA GLY A 83 -26.76 -41.98 -14.86
C GLY A 83 -27.99 -41.70 -14.00
N THR A 84 -27.98 -42.16 -12.75
CA THR A 84 -28.99 -41.79 -11.76
C THR A 84 -28.77 -40.37 -11.28
N VAL A 85 -29.78 -39.51 -11.40
CA VAL A 85 -29.73 -38.09 -11.03
C VAL A 85 -30.96 -37.70 -10.20
N PRO A 86 -30.90 -36.65 -9.37
CA PRO A 86 -32.08 -36.16 -8.64
C PRO A 86 -33.23 -35.78 -9.59
N ASP A 87 -34.47 -35.76 -9.11
CA ASP A 87 -35.62 -35.34 -9.92
C ASP A 87 -35.72 -33.81 -10.03
N LYS A 88 -35.55 -33.06 -8.93
CA LYS A 88 -35.52 -31.58 -8.95
C LYS A 88 -34.23 -31.09 -9.60
N GLY A 89 -34.32 -30.21 -10.60
CA GLY A 89 -33.16 -29.61 -11.29
C GLY A 89 -33.44 -29.05 -12.67
N GLU A 90 -32.38 -28.72 -13.39
CA GLU A 90 -32.39 -28.19 -14.76
C GLU A 90 -32.03 -29.26 -15.79
N TYR A 91 -32.73 -29.25 -16.92
CA TYR A 91 -32.64 -30.24 -17.99
C TYR A 91 -32.52 -29.58 -19.37
N ARG A 92 -32.08 -30.35 -20.37
CA ARG A 92 -32.08 -29.99 -21.78
C ARG A 92 -32.55 -31.14 -22.65
N TRP A 93 -33.42 -30.86 -23.63
CA TRP A 93 -33.88 -31.87 -24.58
C TRP A 93 -32.77 -32.32 -25.54
N SER A 94 -32.62 -33.62 -25.74
CA SER A 94 -31.75 -34.26 -26.73
C SER A 94 -32.61 -34.99 -27.76
N SER A 95 -32.22 -34.98 -29.04
CA SER A 95 -32.90 -35.74 -30.09
C SER A 95 -32.30 -37.13 -30.33
N SER A 96 -31.09 -37.41 -29.83
CA SER A 96 -30.43 -38.72 -29.98
C SER A 96 -29.39 -38.98 -28.88
N PRO A 97 -29.67 -39.84 -27.88
CA PRO A 97 -30.98 -40.44 -27.60
C PRO A 97 -32.06 -39.37 -27.39
N ALA A 98 -33.29 -39.65 -27.83
CA ALA A 98 -34.41 -38.75 -27.65
C ALA A 98 -34.84 -38.73 -26.17
N GLY A 99 -34.74 -37.60 -25.49
CA GLY A 99 -35.09 -37.47 -24.07
C GLY A 99 -34.53 -36.20 -23.40
N TRP A 100 -34.98 -35.94 -22.17
CA TRP A 100 -34.46 -34.83 -21.34
C TRP A 100 -33.18 -35.25 -20.61
N ARG A 101 -32.10 -34.50 -20.80
CA ARG A 101 -30.81 -34.69 -20.13
C ARG A 101 -30.67 -33.73 -18.95
N ARG A 102 -30.22 -34.19 -17.79
CA ARG A 102 -29.88 -33.35 -16.63
C ARG A 102 -28.64 -32.49 -16.90
N VAL A 103 -28.71 -31.20 -16.57
CA VAL A 103 -27.61 -30.24 -16.76
C VAL A 103 -27.22 -29.45 -15.52
N GLY A 104 -28.03 -29.44 -14.46
CA GLY A 104 -27.67 -28.74 -13.21
C GLY A 104 -28.76 -28.79 -12.14
N ASP A 105 -28.48 -28.20 -10.98
CA ASP A 105 -29.44 -28.05 -9.88
C ASP A 105 -30.25 -26.77 -10.03
N LEU A 106 -31.49 -26.79 -9.53
CA LEU A 106 -32.34 -25.61 -9.50
C LEU A 106 -31.98 -24.75 -8.28
N ILE A 107 -31.50 -23.53 -8.50
CA ILE A 107 -31.20 -22.58 -7.43
C ILE A 107 -32.50 -22.24 -6.70
N ASP A 108 -32.54 -22.47 -5.39
CA ASP A 108 -33.65 -22.13 -4.50
C ASP A 108 -33.32 -20.85 -3.72
N PRO A 109 -33.86 -19.68 -4.13
CA PRO A 109 -33.50 -18.40 -3.52
C PRO A 109 -33.91 -18.30 -2.05
N ALA A 110 -34.94 -19.04 -1.61
CA ALA A 110 -35.40 -19.00 -0.24
C ALA A 110 -34.47 -19.80 0.68
N ALA A 111 -34.02 -20.98 0.24
CA ALA A 111 -33.01 -21.76 0.96
C ALA A 111 -31.66 -21.01 1.02
N LEU A 112 -31.26 -20.36 -0.08
CA LEU A 112 -30.04 -19.56 -0.11
C LEU A 112 -30.15 -18.33 0.80
N ASN A 113 -31.29 -17.65 0.84
CA ASN A 113 -31.51 -16.53 1.76
C ASN A 113 -31.54 -16.97 3.23
N ALA A 114 -32.07 -18.15 3.54
CA ALA A 114 -32.02 -18.70 4.90
C ALA A 114 -30.57 -19.03 5.30
N GLU A 115 -29.77 -19.59 4.38
CA GLU A 115 -28.34 -19.86 4.63
C GLU A 115 -27.53 -18.57 4.82
N ILE A 116 -27.81 -17.53 4.03
CA ILE A 116 -27.18 -16.20 4.17
C ILE A 116 -27.58 -15.54 5.49
N ALA A 117 -28.87 -15.59 5.87
CA ALA A 117 -29.35 -15.03 7.13
C ALA A 117 -28.75 -15.74 8.35
N THR A 118 -28.46 -17.04 8.26
CA THR A 118 -27.82 -17.81 9.33
C THR A 118 -26.31 -17.56 9.43
N LYS A 119 -25.66 -17.13 8.33
CA LYS A 119 -24.21 -16.78 8.31
C LYS A 119 -23.94 -15.31 8.60
N ALA A 120 -24.97 -14.47 8.62
CA ALA A 120 -24.90 -13.05 8.96
C ALA A 120 -25.26 -12.81 10.44
N ASP A 121 -24.78 -13.68 11.35
CA ASP A 121 -25.04 -13.52 12.78
C ASP A 121 -24.33 -12.26 13.30
N GLN A 122 -25.11 -11.41 13.95
CA GLN A 122 -24.72 -10.13 14.56
C GLN A 122 -23.52 -10.26 15.52
N THR A 123 -23.26 -11.47 16.01
CA THR A 123 -22.19 -11.80 16.96
C THR A 123 -20.78 -11.58 16.39
N ASP A 124 -20.56 -11.83 15.10
CA ASP A 124 -19.24 -11.60 14.48
C ASP A 124 -18.96 -10.10 14.26
N LEU A 125 -20.02 -9.33 14.01
CA LEU A 125 -19.95 -7.87 13.93
C LEU A 125 -19.66 -7.24 15.29
N ASP A 126 -20.36 -7.69 16.34
CA ASP A 126 -20.16 -7.19 17.70
C ASP A 126 -18.77 -7.55 18.24
N ALA A 127 -18.25 -8.75 17.91
CA ALA A 127 -16.89 -9.16 18.25
C ALA A 127 -15.82 -8.34 17.52
N THR A 128 -16.08 -7.98 16.27
CA THR A 128 -15.17 -7.13 15.48
C THR A 128 -15.17 -5.69 16.00
N GLN A 129 -16.35 -5.16 16.37
CA GLN A 129 -16.50 -3.84 16.96
C GLN A 129 -15.75 -3.72 18.29
N ALA A 130 -15.91 -4.71 19.19
CA ALA A 130 -15.20 -4.76 20.46
C ALA A 130 -13.68 -4.86 20.30
N HIS A 131 -13.20 -5.56 19.26
CA HIS A 131 -11.78 -5.63 18.94
C HIS A 131 -11.23 -4.28 18.44
N LEU A 132 -12.02 -3.53 17.67
CA LEU A 132 -11.64 -2.20 17.18
C LEU A 132 -11.49 -1.19 18.32
N GLU A 133 -12.43 -1.20 19.28
CA GLU A 133 -12.39 -0.33 20.46
C GLU A 133 -11.15 -0.61 21.33
N ASN A 134 -10.79 -1.88 21.49
CA ASN A 134 -9.60 -2.28 22.24
C ASN A 134 -8.29 -1.88 21.53
N LEU A 135 -8.25 -1.94 20.19
CA LEU A 135 -7.10 -1.45 19.42
C LEU A 135 -6.94 0.06 19.53
N GLN A 136 -8.04 0.82 19.56
CA GLN A 136 -8.00 2.26 19.74
C GLN A 136 -7.43 2.65 21.11
N GLU A 137 -7.84 1.97 22.19
CA GLU A 137 -7.27 2.17 23.52
C GLU A 137 -5.76 1.86 23.57
N ASN A 138 -5.32 0.78 22.91
CA ASN A 138 -3.90 0.40 22.86
C ASN A 138 -3.04 1.39 22.05
N VAL A 139 -3.56 1.89 20.92
CA VAL A 139 -2.87 2.93 20.14
C VAL A 139 -2.75 4.22 20.93
N GLN A 140 -3.79 4.60 21.68
CA GLN A 140 -3.75 5.77 22.53
C GLN A 140 -2.73 5.61 23.69
N ALA A 141 -2.67 4.44 24.32
CA ALA A 141 -1.65 4.13 25.34
C ALA A 141 -0.21 4.16 24.78
N LEU A 142 -0.01 3.72 23.52
CA LEU A 142 1.27 3.80 22.82
C LEU A 142 1.66 5.24 22.45
N GLN A 143 0.69 6.07 22.06
CA GLN A 143 0.91 7.50 21.80
C GLN A 143 1.25 8.25 23.09
N GLU A 144 0.56 7.95 24.19
CA GLU A 144 0.84 8.56 25.50
C GLU A 144 2.21 8.14 26.04
N SER A 145 2.64 6.89 25.82
CA SER A 145 3.99 6.43 26.20
C SER A 145 5.11 6.95 25.28
N ALA A 146 4.84 7.18 24.00
CA ALA A 146 5.79 7.82 23.08
C ALA A 146 6.01 9.31 23.37
N VAL A 147 4.99 10.01 23.88
CA VAL A 147 5.08 11.44 24.25
C VAL A 147 5.88 11.62 25.54
N VAL A 148 5.80 10.70 26.51
CA VAL A 148 6.57 10.76 27.78
C VAL A 148 8.08 10.52 27.57
N ALA A 149 8.50 9.88 26.48
CA ALA A 149 9.92 9.68 26.16
C ALA A 149 10.65 10.94 25.64
N THR A 150 9.95 12.06 25.41
CA THR A 150 10.55 13.28 24.84
C THR A 150 10.88 14.37 25.86
N THR A 151 10.58 14.19 27.14
CA THR A 151 10.96 15.15 28.18
C THR A 151 11.38 14.46 29.47
N SER A 152 12.70 14.38 29.71
CA SER A 152 13.35 14.49 31.04
C SER A 152 14.07 13.29 31.69
N GLU A 153 14.15 12.06 31.14
CA GLU A 153 14.82 10.95 31.88
C GLU A 153 15.94 10.16 31.15
N VAL A 154 16.41 10.58 29.98
CA VAL A 154 17.60 9.97 29.31
C VAL A 154 18.84 10.87 29.36
N PHE A 155 18.82 11.92 30.21
CA PHE A 155 20.01 12.66 30.60
C PHE A 155 20.41 12.30 32.04
N GLY A 156 20.62 11.01 32.28
CA GLY A 156 21.57 10.57 33.29
C GLY A 156 22.97 10.90 32.78
N THR A 157 23.52 12.00 33.25
CA THR A 157 24.93 12.36 33.09
C THR A 157 25.83 11.21 33.54
N SER A 158 26.39 10.49 32.57
CA SER A 158 27.69 9.85 32.67
C SER A 158 28.40 10.11 31.34
N PRO A 159 29.41 11.00 31.30
CA PRO A 159 30.51 10.75 30.38
C PRO A 159 31.11 9.40 30.79
N GLU A 160 31.70 8.67 29.83
CA GLU A 160 32.42 7.39 30.00
C GLU A 160 31.64 6.09 29.68
N VAL A 161 31.69 5.66 28.41
CA VAL A 161 32.29 4.34 28.13
C VAL A 161 33.74 4.59 27.74
N SER A 162 34.48 5.21 28.65
CA SER A 162 35.92 4.98 28.71
C SER A 162 36.09 3.73 29.55
N LEU A 163 36.51 2.63 28.92
CA LEU A 163 37.34 1.66 29.62
C LEU A 163 38.74 2.30 29.81
N ALA A 164 38.79 3.42 30.52
CA ALA A 164 40.02 4.00 31.05
C ALA A 164 40.36 3.24 32.34
N ILE A 165 40.72 1.97 32.21
CA ILE A 165 41.50 1.32 33.27
C ILE A 165 42.87 2.01 33.24
N ARG A 166 43.25 2.63 34.35
CA ARG A 166 44.63 3.12 34.57
C ARG A 166 45.59 1.98 34.25
N MET A 167 46.29 2.11 33.13
CA MET A 167 47.17 1.07 32.61
C MET A 167 48.42 0.92 33.48
N GLY A 168 48.74 -0.32 33.85
CA GLY A 168 50.13 -0.72 33.99
C GLY A 168 50.75 -0.78 32.60
N ASN A 169 51.61 0.19 32.27
CA ASN A 169 52.29 0.25 30.98
C ASN A 169 53.30 -0.90 30.84
N PHE A 170 53.02 -1.90 30.01
CA PHE A 170 54.07 -2.72 29.40
C PHE A 170 54.17 -2.35 27.91
N PRO A 171 55.15 -1.52 27.51
CA PRO A 171 55.35 -1.20 26.11
C PRO A 171 55.80 -2.48 25.36
N TRP A 172 55.02 -2.90 24.36
CA TRP A 172 55.48 -3.92 23.42
C TRP A 172 56.33 -3.22 22.34
N THR A 173 57.59 -2.97 22.68
CA THR A 173 58.60 -2.36 21.79
C THR A 173 59.72 -3.30 21.32
N PRO A 174 59.45 -4.54 20.88
CA PRO A 174 60.43 -5.26 20.06
C PRO A 174 60.77 -4.47 18.80
N ALA A 175 62.05 -4.43 18.44
CA ALA A 175 62.56 -3.75 17.24
C ALA A 175 61.99 -4.32 15.92
N GLU A 176 61.20 -5.40 15.99
CA GLU A 176 60.76 -6.19 14.85
C GLU A 176 59.27 -6.00 14.48
N PHE A 177 58.52 -5.15 15.19
CA PHE A 177 57.10 -4.97 14.94
C PHE A 177 56.82 -3.85 13.95
N THR A 178 56.02 -4.19 12.94
CA THR A 178 55.76 -3.36 11.77
C THR A 178 54.29 -3.03 11.56
N GLY A 179 53.41 -3.62 12.36
CA GLY A 179 51.98 -3.36 12.30
C GLY A 179 51.21 -4.07 13.41
N TRP A 180 49.94 -3.68 13.57
CA TRP A 180 49.04 -4.17 14.60
C TRP A 180 47.63 -4.31 14.06
N VAL A 181 46.93 -5.36 14.50
CA VAL A 181 45.53 -5.62 14.14
C VAL A 181 44.67 -5.55 15.40
N PHE A 182 43.82 -4.53 15.46
CA PHE A 182 42.87 -4.26 16.55
C PHE A 182 41.50 -4.79 16.15
N ALA A 183 40.99 -5.78 16.86
CA ALA A 183 39.71 -6.40 16.54
C ALA A 183 38.67 -6.19 17.64
N TRP A 184 37.40 -6.19 17.25
CA TRP A 184 36.27 -6.13 18.16
C TRP A 184 35.01 -6.72 17.51
N MET A 185 33.99 -6.97 18.34
CA MET A 185 32.69 -7.45 17.91
C MET A 185 31.60 -6.47 18.40
N PRO A 186 30.90 -5.76 17.49
CA PRO A 186 29.83 -4.85 17.88
C PRO A 186 28.64 -5.64 18.44
N GLN A 187 28.06 -5.15 19.55
CA GLN A 187 26.88 -5.75 20.19
C GLN A 187 25.56 -5.26 19.56
N LYS A 188 25.60 -4.10 18.91
CA LYS A 188 24.48 -3.46 18.19
C LYS A 188 25.02 -2.81 16.91
N PRO A 189 24.16 -2.54 15.91
CA PRO A 189 24.57 -1.73 14.76
C PRO A 189 25.14 -0.39 15.22
N MET A 190 26.29 0.02 14.68
CA MET A 190 26.93 1.29 15.03
C MET A 190 27.59 1.94 13.80
N VAL A 191 27.48 3.26 13.70
CA VAL A 191 28.19 4.06 12.70
C VAL A 191 29.57 4.40 13.26
N LEU A 192 30.62 4.02 12.53
CA LEU A 192 31.99 4.25 12.98
C LEU A 192 32.37 5.72 12.82
N GLY A 193 32.89 6.32 13.89
CA GLY A 193 33.52 7.64 13.85
C GLY A 193 35.02 7.53 13.64
N SER A 194 35.72 7.04 14.66
CA SER A 194 37.18 6.90 14.64
C SER A 194 37.64 5.77 15.55
N ILE A 195 38.84 5.25 15.27
CA ILE A 195 39.57 4.37 16.19
C ILE A 195 40.80 5.12 16.70
N ALA A 196 41.08 5.02 18.01
CA ALA A 196 42.24 5.64 18.63
C ALA A 196 43.11 4.58 19.34
N PRO A 197 43.94 3.81 18.60
CA PRO A 197 44.89 2.89 19.20
C PRO A 197 46.00 3.66 19.95
N LEU A 198 46.49 3.07 21.04
CA LEU A 198 47.65 3.59 21.76
C LEU A 198 48.93 3.04 21.11
N ILE A 199 49.62 3.87 20.31
CA ILE A 199 50.80 3.46 19.54
C ILE A 199 51.99 4.39 19.75
N SER A 200 53.18 3.90 19.46
CA SER A 200 54.42 4.68 19.31
C SER A 200 55.06 4.33 17.97
N VAL A 201 55.32 5.33 17.14
CA VAL A 201 55.78 5.17 15.75
C VAL A 201 57.27 5.44 15.66
N GLY A 202 58.02 4.58 14.95
CA GLY A 202 59.45 4.77 14.73
C GLY A 202 59.73 5.99 13.84
N SER A 203 60.80 6.74 14.13
CA SER A 203 61.17 7.98 13.45
C SER A 203 61.45 7.83 11.94
N GLY A 204 61.69 6.60 11.46
CA GLY A 204 61.85 6.28 10.03
C GLY A 204 60.54 6.02 9.27
N THR A 205 59.38 6.11 9.92
CA THR A 205 58.07 5.85 9.31
C THR A 205 57.57 7.07 8.54
N ALA A 206 57.30 6.91 7.25
CA ALA A 206 56.81 7.97 6.36
C ALA A 206 55.30 7.88 6.05
N SER A 207 54.65 6.77 6.36
CA SER A 207 53.18 6.62 6.29
C SER A 207 52.73 5.38 7.06
N MET A 208 51.43 5.27 7.36
CA MET A 208 50.83 4.00 7.76
C MET A 208 49.76 3.57 6.77
N GLU A 209 49.58 2.27 6.58
CA GLU A 209 48.50 1.66 5.82
C GLU A 209 47.43 1.21 6.82
N LEU A 210 46.22 1.78 6.71
CA LEU A 210 45.05 1.41 7.50
C LEU A 210 44.13 0.56 6.64
N LYS A 211 43.84 -0.66 7.08
CA LYS A 211 42.85 -1.56 6.49
C LYS A 211 41.80 -1.93 7.51
N PHE A 212 40.56 -2.03 7.07
CA PHE A 212 39.43 -2.40 7.89
C PHE A 212 38.75 -3.62 7.31
N TYR A 213 38.66 -4.68 8.10
CA TYR A 213 38.14 -5.97 7.68
C TYR A 213 36.90 -6.35 8.49
N ARG A 214 36.09 -7.25 7.93
CA ARG A 214 35.15 -8.09 8.67
C ARG A 214 35.46 -9.57 8.49
N ARG A 215 35.17 -10.37 9.51
CA ARG A 215 35.27 -11.84 9.54
C ARG A 215 33.99 -12.42 10.12
N ARG A 216 33.50 -13.51 9.54
CA ARG A 216 32.31 -14.23 10.05
C ARG A 216 32.59 -14.83 11.43
N LEU A 217 31.59 -14.81 12.32
CA LEU A 217 31.73 -15.34 13.68
C LEU A 217 32.09 -16.82 13.75
N GLU A 218 31.70 -17.62 12.75
CA GLU A 218 32.11 -19.03 12.65
C GLU A 218 33.64 -19.23 12.62
N ASN A 219 34.39 -18.17 12.26
CA ASN A 219 35.85 -18.16 12.24
C ASN A 219 36.46 -17.41 13.45
N SER A 220 35.69 -17.19 14.53
CA SER A 220 36.13 -16.42 15.71
C SER A 220 37.36 -16.99 16.42
N GLU A 221 37.54 -18.30 16.33
CA GLU A 221 38.63 -19.04 16.96
C GLU A 221 39.91 -19.07 16.10
N SER A 222 39.90 -18.54 14.88
CA SER A 222 41.06 -18.62 14.00
C SER A 222 42.25 -17.82 14.53
N THR A 223 43.41 -18.47 14.57
CA THR A 223 44.69 -17.87 14.95
C THR A 223 45.37 -17.11 13.82
N LEU A 224 44.88 -17.28 12.58
CA LEU A 224 45.38 -16.55 11.41
C LEU A 224 44.92 -15.09 11.45
N GLY A 225 45.84 -14.17 11.13
CA GLY A 225 45.56 -12.73 11.07
C GLY A 225 44.49 -12.37 10.04
N PHE A 226 43.84 -11.22 10.23
CA PHE A 226 42.84 -10.71 9.28
C PHE A 226 43.45 -10.49 7.88
N GLY A 227 42.69 -10.86 6.85
CA GLY A 227 43.11 -10.90 5.45
C GLY A 227 43.81 -12.18 5.02
N SER A 228 43.94 -13.18 5.92
CA SER A 228 44.64 -14.45 5.64
C SER A 228 43.70 -15.64 5.42
N ILE A 229 42.42 -15.48 5.73
CA ILE A 229 41.39 -16.50 5.52
C ILE A 229 40.50 -16.06 4.36
N ALA A 230 40.03 -17.00 3.54
CA ALA A 230 39.18 -16.71 2.39
C ALA A 230 37.85 -16.00 2.74
N THR A 231 37.40 -16.09 3.99
CA THR A 231 36.17 -15.45 4.50
C THR A 231 36.41 -14.06 5.11
N ASP A 232 37.65 -13.59 5.14
CA ASP A 232 37.95 -12.22 5.54
C ASP A 232 37.64 -11.27 4.39
N GLU A 233 36.85 -10.24 4.68
CA GLU A 233 36.46 -9.24 3.70
C GLU A 233 37.07 -7.89 4.07
N LEU A 234 37.82 -7.29 3.15
CA LEU A 234 38.32 -5.94 3.28
C LEU A 234 37.21 -4.95 2.96
N LEU A 235 36.75 -4.21 3.96
CA LEU A 235 35.67 -3.23 3.84
C LEU A 235 36.19 -1.83 3.47
N TYR A 236 37.36 -1.46 3.99
CA TYR A 236 37.90 -0.12 3.82
C TYR A 236 39.43 -0.12 3.89
N GLN A 237 40.08 0.75 3.11
CA GLN A 237 41.53 0.92 3.15
C GLN A 237 41.92 2.37 2.85
N ARG A 238 42.87 2.91 3.62
CA ARG A 238 43.53 4.19 3.30
C ARG A 238 44.98 4.25 3.75
N THR A 239 45.74 5.18 3.17
CA THR A 239 47.06 5.57 3.67
C THR A 239 46.90 6.74 4.66
N VAL A 240 47.47 6.59 5.85
CA VAL A 240 47.50 7.60 6.92
C VAL A 240 48.77 8.44 6.75
N ALA A 241 48.61 9.76 6.68
CA ALA A 241 49.72 10.69 6.49
C ALA A 241 50.50 10.93 7.80
N PRO A 242 51.81 11.24 7.75
CA PRO A 242 52.62 11.56 8.93
C PRO A 242 52.02 12.57 9.89
N ALA A 243 51.33 13.59 9.35
CA ALA A 243 50.70 14.63 10.15
C ALA A 243 49.64 14.08 11.13
N GLU A 244 48.97 12.97 10.79
CA GLU A 244 47.92 12.37 11.63
C GLU A 244 48.49 11.59 12.83
N PHE A 245 49.78 11.22 12.79
CA PHE A 245 50.43 10.45 13.87
C PHE A 245 51.74 11.08 14.37
N ALA A 246 52.02 12.33 14.00
CA ALA A 246 53.29 13.01 14.32
C ALA A 246 53.57 13.03 15.83
N ASP A 247 52.52 13.21 16.64
CA ASP A 247 52.63 13.26 18.10
C ASP A 247 52.96 11.90 18.75
N ALA A 248 52.81 10.80 18.01
CA ALA A 248 53.14 9.45 18.44
C ALA A 248 54.57 9.01 18.02
N VAL A 249 55.35 9.87 17.35
CA VAL A 249 56.72 9.52 16.95
C VAL A 249 57.62 9.43 18.18
N GLY A 250 58.11 8.22 18.48
CA GLY A 250 58.98 7.94 19.64
C GLY A 250 58.30 8.00 21.02
N VAL A 251 57.00 8.27 21.08
CA VAL A 251 56.22 8.39 22.33
C VAL A 251 54.87 7.68 22.17
N PHE A 252 54.42 6.96 23.20
CA PHE A 252 53.10 6.35 23.19
C PHE A 252 51.99 7.40 23.31
N LYS A 253 51.12 7.46 22.31
CA LYS A 253 49.93 8.33 22.26
C LYS A 253 48.75 7.60 21.63
N HIS A 254 47.54 8.00 22.03
CA HIS A 254 46.35 7.64 21.28
C HIS A 254 46.34 8.44 19.98
N VAL A 255 46.39 7.74 18.85
CA VAL A 255 46.34 8.36 17.52
C VAL A 255 44.94 8.19 16.98
N GLU A 256 44.19 9.27 16.84
CA GLU A 256 42.82 9.20 16.34
C GLU A 256 42.80 9.06 14.82
N LEU A 257 42.28 7.94 14.33
CA LEU A 257 42.21 7.60 12.92
C LEU A 257 40.74 7.51 12.51
N SER A 258 40.32 8.39 11.61
CA SER A 258 38.94 8.42 11.10
C SER A 258 38.58 7.10 10.41
N LEU A 259 37.39 6.59 10.74
CA LEU A 259 36.73 5.43 10.12
C LEU A 259 35.36 5.81 9.56
N VAL A 260 35.03 7.10 9.43
CA VAL A 260 33.71 7.57 8.97
C VAL A 260 33.35 6.98 7.59
N GLU A 261 34.33 6.84 6.71
CA GLU A 261 34.16 6.28 5.37
C GLU A 261 33.94 4.76 5.37
N ALA A 262 34.25 4.06 6.48
CA ALA A 262 33.98 2.63 6.63
C ALA A 262 32.49 2.33 6.88
N GLY A 263 31.69 3.36 7.21
CA GLY A 263 30.24 3.27 7.34
C GLY A 263 29.75 2.56 8.60
N THR A 264 28.56 1.97 8.49
CA THR A 264 27.88 1.26 9.58
C THR A 264 28.35 -0.19 9.66
N ILE A 265 28.61 -0.66 10.87
CA ILE A 265 28.95 -2.04 11.17
C ILE A 265 27.85 -2.71 11.98
N TYR A 266 27.72 -4.03 11.83
CA TYR A 266 26.62 -4.83 12.36
C TYR A 266 27.10 -5.98 13.26
N PRO A 267 26.31 -6.39 14.27
CA PRO A 267 26.53 -7.65 14.99
C PRO A 267 26.57 -8.84 14.03
N GLY A 268 27.14 -9.96 14.47
CA GLY A 268 27.27 -11.16 13.62
C GLY A 268 28.62 -11.30 12.91
N TYR A 269 29.51 -10.32 13.07
CA TYR A 269 30.86 -10.31 12.51
C TYR A 269 31.88 -9.82 13.54
N ILE A 270 33.14 -10.20 13.34
CA ILE A 270 34.30 -9.61 13.99
C ILE A 270 34.89 -8.59 13.03
N TYR A 271 35.07 -7.37 13.48
CA TYR A 271 35.70 -6.31 12.70
C TYR A 271 37.12 -6.09 13.19
N ALA A 272 38.02 -5.74 12.28
CA ALA A 272 39.41 -5.50 12.63
C ALA A 272 40.02 -4.35 11.82
N VAL A 273 40.80 -3.51 12.50
CA VAL A 273 41.66 -2.50 11.88
C VAL A 273 43.09 -3.01 11.89
N ASP A 274 43.69 -3.17 10.72
CA ASP A 274 45.09 -3.48 10.48
C ASP A 274 45.85 -2.18 10.15
N LEU A 275 46.78 -1.81 11.03
CA LEU A 275 47.69 -0.68 10.85
C LEU A 275 49.10 -1.19 10.56
N THR A 276 49.66 -0.84 9.41
CA THR A 276 51.02 -1.24 9.01
C THR A 276 51.88 -0.01 8.71
N ALA A 277 53.00 0.15 9.39
CA ALA A 277 53.92 1.26 9.18
C ALA A 277 54.81 1.05 7.94
N ARG A 278 55.11 2.11 7.20
CA ARG A 278 55.94 2.11 5.99
C ARG A 278 57.00 3.22 6.04
N THR A 279 58.21 2.93 5.61
CA THR A 279 59.27 3.94 5.39
C THR A 279 59.06 4.67 4.06
N SER A 280 59.82 5.74 3.80
CA SER A 280 59.74 6.49 2.54
C SER A 280 60.08 5.65 1.30
N GLY A 281 60.84 4.56 1.48
CA GLY A 281 61.15 3.58 0.42
C GLY A 281 60.12 2.46 0.28
N GLY A 282 59.00 2.49 1.01
CA GLY A 282 57.94 1.47 0.97
C GLY A 282 58.20 0.21 1.79
N SER A 283 59.40 0.07 2.37
CA SER A 283 59.74 -1.00 3.31
C SER A 283 58.90 -0.88 4.59
N LEU A 284 58.75 -1.99 5.33
CA LEU A 284 58.04 -1.97 6.61
C LEU A 284 58.77 -1.09 7.63
N GLY A 285 58.04 -0.15 8.22
CA GLY A 285 58.49 0.75 9.29
C GLY A 285 58.18 0.17 10.68
N GLN A 286 58.79 0.72 11.73
CA GLN A 286 58.57 0.27 13.10
C GLN A 286 57.34 0.93 13.72
N VAL A 287 56.49 0.15 14.38
CA VAL A 287 55.38 0.65 15.19
C VAL A 287 55.16 -0.25 16.41
N ALA A 288 55.08 0.35 17.58
CA ALA A 288 54.78 -0.30 18.85
C ALA A 288 53.34 0.00 19.29
N SER A 289 52.72 -0.90 20.06
CA SER A 289 51.38 -0.74 20.63
C SER A 289 51.41 -0.89 22.14
N GLY A 290 50.52 -0.16 22.81
CA GLY A 290 50.22 -0.37 24.23
C GLY A 290 49.46 -1.68 24.44
N ALA A 291 49.74 -2.34 25.55
CA ALA A 291 49.10 -3.59 25.94
C ALA A 291 48.70 -3.59 27.42
N LEU A 292 47.68 -4.39 27.76
CA LEU A 292 47.21 -4.60 29.13
C LEU A 292 47.22 -6.10 29.48
N GLY A 293 47.65 -6.44 30.70
CA GLY A 293 47.75 -7.84 31.17
C GLY A 293 46.38 -8.48 31.45
N VAL A 294 46.19 -9.73 31.06
CA VAL A 294 44.95 -10.52 31.25
C VAL A 294 45.23 -12.01 31.48
N SER A 295 44.22 -12.75 31.96
CA SER A 295 44.25 -14.21 32.14
C SER A 295 44.31 -14.96 30.80
N ALA A 296 44.98 -16.12 30.77
CA ALA A 296 45.10 -16.97 29.57
C ALA A 296 43.75 -17.58 29.15
N GLY A 297 43.52 -17.74 27.85
CA GLY A 297 42.37 -18.47 27.28
C GLY A 297 41.33 -17.62 26.53
N LEU A 298 41.58 -16.33 26.32
CA LEU A 298 40.67 -15.44 25.59
C LEU A 298 40.77 -15.61 24.06
N ALA A 299 39.67 -15.34 23.35
CA ALA A 299 39.60 -15.43 21.88
C ALA A 299 40.48 -14.36 21.20
N GLN A 300 40.91 -14.62 19.96
CA GLN A 300 41.90 -13.76 19.29
C GLN A 300 41.42 -12.33 19.04
N TRP A 301 40.12 -12.14 18.80
CA TRP A 301 39.56 -10.81 18.59
C TRP A 301 39.63 -9.92 19.84
N GLU A 302 39.81 -10.49 21.04
CA GLU A 302 40.04 -9.72 22.26
C GLU A 302 41.51 -9.33 22.46
N ARG A 303 42.43 -9.95 21.71
CA ARG A 303 43.87 -9.96 21.99
C ARG A 303 44.66 -9.30 20.88
N GLY A 304 44.19 -9.41 19.63
CA GLY A 304 44.77 -8.80 18.43
C GLY A 304 45.94 -9.60 17.84
N TRP A 305 46.53 -9.03 16.79
CA TRP A 305 47.70 -9.57 16.09
C TRP A 305 48.75 -8.47 15.92
N TYR A 306 50.01 -8.88 15.73
CA TYR A 306 51.10 -7.98 15.31
C TYR A 306 51.70 -8.47 13.99
N LYS A 307 52.32 -7.56 13.24
CA LYS A 307 53.11 -7.88 12.06
C LYS A 307 54.60 -7.80 12.38
N ASN A 308 55.35 -8.80 11.92
CA ASN A 308 56.81 -8.81 12.05
C ASN A 308 57.50 -8.19 10.82
N LEU A 309 58.83 -8.06 10.85
CA LEU A 309 59.63 -7.56 9.72
C LEU A 309 59.54 -8.42 8.45
N ALA A 310 59.13 -9.69 8.57
CA ALA A 310 58.85 -10.56 7.43
C ALA A 310 57.46 -10.33 6.80
N GLY A 311 56.65 -9.42 7.38
CA GLY A 311 55.29 -9.11 6.93
C GLY A 311 54.23 -10.12 7.35
N GLY A 312 54.59 -11.13 8.15
CA GLY A 312 53.67 -12.13 8.68
C GLY A 312 52.87 -11.60 9.86
N SER A 313 51.56 -11.86 9.88
CA SER A 313 50.67 -11.58 11.01
C SER A 313 50.73 -12.71 12.03
N VAL A 314 51.13 -12.40 13.25
CA VAL A 314 51.27 -13.35 14.37
C VAL A 314 50.32 -12.95 15.50
N PRO A 315 49.57 -13.90 16.10
CA PRO A 315 48.69 -13.57 17.22
C PRO A 315 49.47 -13.09 18.45
N VAL A 316 48.90 -12.13 19.17
CA VAL A 316 49.44 -11.67 20.46
C VAL A 316 49.37 -12.83 21.46
N SER A 317 50.48 -13.26 22.06
CA SER A 317 50.57 -14.45 22.95
C SER A 317 49.78 -14.30 24.25
N SER A 318 49.27 -15.41 24.82
CA SER A 318 48.16 -15.63 25.80
C SER A 318 47.91 -14.67 26.97
N ILE A 319 48.75 -13.68 27.25
CA ILE A 319 48.70 -12.85 28.48
C ILE A 319 48.43 -11.36 28.27
N SER A 320 48.16 -10.90 27.04
CA SER A 320 47.96 -9.46 26.76
C SER A 320 46.81 -9.16 25.80
N ARG A 321 46.19 -7.98 25.96
CA ARG A 321 45.24 -7.33 25.04
C ARG A 321 45.81 -6.01 24.51
N LEU A 322 45.51 -5.67 23.25
CA LEU A 322 45.86 -4.36 22.68
C LEU A 322 44.95 -3.26 23.21
N VAL A 323 45.49 -2.05 23.38
CA VAL A 323 44.75 -0.90 23.90
C VAL A 323 44.33 0.04 22.77
N PHE A 324 43.03 0.24 22.61
CA PHE A 324 42.45 1.20 21.67
C PHE A 324 41.12 1.77 22.19
N ARG A 325 40.68 2.88 21.60
CA ARG A 325 39.33 3.44 21.79
C ARG A 325 38.58 3.36 20.47
N LEU A 326 37.27 3.16 20.55
CA LEU A 326 36.38 3.23 19.41
C LEU A 326 35.36 4.33 19.68
N ASN A 327 35.30 5.33 18.82
CA ASN A 327 34.34 6.41 18.91
C ASN A 327 33.17 6.11 17.96
N GLU A 328 31.96 6.04 18.52
CA GLU A 328 30.72 5.93 17.76
C GLU A 328 30.20 7.32 17.36
N LEU A 329 29.64 7.44 16.16
CA LEU A 329 28.83 8.60 15.79
C LEU A 329 27.39 8.37 16.25
N THR A 330 26.73 9.42 16.74
CA THR A 330 25.28 9.37 17.01
C THR A 330 24.57 9.16 15.67
N ALA A 331 24.10 7.93 15.43
CA ALA A 331 23.43 7.58 14.18
C ALA A 331 22.16 8.41 13.99
N LYS A 332 21.97 9.01 12.82
CA LYS A 332 20.64 9.49 12.43
C LYS A 332 19.77 8.25 12.22
N THR A 333 18.49 8.32 12.60
CA THR A 333 17.51 7.23 12.48
C THR A 333 17.47 6.59 11.08
N LEU A 334 17.84 7.35 10.05
CA LEU A 334 17.93 6.90 8.66
C LEU A 334 19.09 5.89 8.40
N ASP A 335 20.21 6.01 9.10
CA ASP A 335 21.41 5.17 8.90
C ASP A 335 21.26 3.80 9.59
N ILE A 336 20.48 3.75 10.67
CA ILE A 336 20.05 2.51 11.33
C ILE A 336 19.12 1.73 10.38
N ILE A 337 18.16 2.40 9.76
CA ILE A 337 17.21 1.80 8.81
C ILE A 337 17.93 1.30 7.55
N GLN A 338 18.84 2.09 6.97
CA GLN A 338 19.60 1.65 5.79
C GLN A 338 20.49 0.44 6.09
N GLY A 339 21.01 0.37 7.31
CA GLY A 339 21.83 -0.74 7.73
C GLY A 339 21.06 -2.02 8.03
N GLU A 340 19.89 -1.89 8.63
CA GLU A 340 18.94 -2.98 8.77
C GLU A 340 18.47 -3.47 7.39
N VAL A 341 18.24 -2.57 6.43
CA VAL A 341 17.89 -2.90 5.04
C VAL A 341 19.00 -3.66 4.31
N ALA A 342 20.27 -3.33 4.52
CA ALA A 342 21.40 -4.05 3.92
C ALA A 342 21.57 -5.45 4.52
N ALA A 343 21.48 -5.57 5.86
CA ALA A 343 21.47 -6.86 6.56
C ALA A 343 20.26 -7.71 6.14
N LEU A 344 19.09 -7.10 5.97
CA LEU A 344 17.89 -7.72 5.43
C LEU A 344 18.10 -8.18 3.98
N SER A 345 18.76 -7.40 3.13
CA SER A 345 19.02 -7.74 1.72
C SER A 345 19.95 -8.94 1.54
N GLU A 346 21.02 -9.07 2.35
CA GLU A 346 21.86 -10.29 2.36
C GLU A 346 21.07 -11.49 2.92
N SER A 347 20.19 -11.25 3.89
CA SER A 347 19.24 -12.25 4.41
C SER A 347 18.19 -12.67 3.36
N PHE A 348 17.72 -11.76 2.51
CA PHE A 348 16.71 -12.04 1.48
C PHE A 348 17.24 -12.95 0.36
N LEU A 349 18.56 -12.91 0.08
CA LEU A 349 19.18 -13.81 -0.89
C LEU A 349 19.44 -15.21 -0.33
N SER A 350 19.49 -15.39 1.00
CA SER A 350 19.59 -16.71 1.64
C SER A 350 18.22 -17.30 2.05
N ARG A 351 17.17 -16.49 2.18
CA ARG A 351 15.80 -16.89 2.62
C ARG A 351 14.90 -17.48 1.52
N ARG A 352 15.47 -18.26 0.59
CA ARG A 352 14.67 -19.15 -0.26
C ARG A 352 14.43 -20.53 0.39
N ASP A 353 15.04 -20.79 1.55
CA ASP A 353 14.79 -21.98 2.37
C ASP A 353 14.00 -21.58 3.62
N GLY A 354 12.84 -22.21 3.83
CA GLY A 354 11.92 -21.91 4.92
C GLY A 354 12.59 -22.03 6.29
N LEU A 355 12.49 -20.98 7.12
CA LEU A 355 12.98 -21.01 8.50
C LEU A 355 12.08 -21.93 9.33
N ALA A 356 12.55 -23.15 9.58
CA ALA A 356 11.91 -24.10 10.46
C ALA A 356 11.99 -23.66 11.92
N VAL A 357 10.89 -23.77 12.67
CA VAL A 357 10.94 -23.81 14.15
C VAL A 357 11.16 -25.27 14.53
N ASP A 358 12.38 -25.63 14.96
CA ASP A 358 12.75 -26.99 15.35
C ASP A 358 12.99 -27.04 16.86
N THR A 359 12.26 -27.90 17.58
CA THR A 359 12.47 -28.11 19.01
C THR A 359 13.60 -29.09 19.32
N GLY A 360 14.23 -29.70 18.31
CA GLY A 360 15.31 -30.68 18.43
C GLY A 360 14.82 -32.12 18.60
N TYR A 361 15.68 -33.11 18.36
CA TYR A 361 15.39 -34.54 18.51
C TYR A 361 16.45 -35.24 19.37
N ALA A 362 16.06 -35.74 20.55
CA ALA A 362 16.98 -36.38 21.51
C ALA A 362 16.74 -37.89 21.70
N GLY A 363 15.54 -38.39 21.38
CA GLY A 363 15.18 -39.80 21.56
C GLY A 363 13.72 -40.08 21.17
N ARG A 364 13.20 -41.28 21.51
CA ARG A 364 11.80 -41.68 21.24
C ARG A 364 11.12 -42.29 22.44
N HIS A 365 9.82 -42.01 22.58
CA HIS A 365 8.93 -42.82 23.41
C HIS A 365 8.54 -44.08 22.63
N PRO A 366 8.75 -45.30 23.16
CA PRO A 366 8.39 -46.54 22.48
C PRO A 366 6.87 -46.74 22.43
N LEU A 367 6.39 -47.62 21.53
CA LEU A 367 4.97 -48.01 21.49
C LEU A 367 4.49 -48.63 22.83
N SER A 368 5.40 -49.18 23.64
CA SER A 368 5.09 -49.66 24.99
C SER A 368 4.68 -48.55 25.97
N SER A 369 4.91 -47.28 25.65
CA SER A 369 4.35 -46.14 26.38
C SER A 369 2.83 -46.02 26.22
N ASN A 370 2.23 -46.74 25.27
CA ASN A 370 0.78 -46.85 25.06
C ASN A 370 0.08 -45.48 24.87
N PHE A 371 0.78 -44.51 24.27
CA PHE A 371 0.20 -43.24 23.91
C PHE A 371 -0.78 -43.43 22.76
N ARG A 372 -1.86 -42.64 22.76
CA ARG A 372 -2.93 -42.69 21.74
C ARG A 372 -3.19 -41.33 21.12
N GLY A 373 -2.79 -40.28 21.82
CA GLY A 373 -2.80 -38.91 21.35
C GLY A 373 -1.74 -38.10 22.07
N VAL A 374 -1.31 -37.02 21.44
CA VAL A 374 -0.27 -36.11 21.91
C VAL A 374 -0.60 -34.68 21.51
N GLN A 375 -0.15 -33.70 22.28
CA GLN A 375 -0.32 -32.28 22.00
C GLN A 375 0.97 -31.51 22.24
N ILE A 376 1.32 -30.56 21.37
CA ILE A 376 2.42 -29.61 21.57
C ILE A 376 1.95 -28.18 21.31
N GLY A 377 2.30 -27.26 22.21
CA GLY A 377 1.99 -25.84 22.07
C GLY A 377 3.17 -25.01 21.56
N VAL A 378 2.89 -24.05 20.69
CA VAL A 378 3.85 -23.10 20.12
C VAL A 378 3.27 -21.69 20.21
N GLN A 379 4.09 -20.71 20.58
CA GLN A 379 3.77 -19.29 20.50
C GLN A 379 4.73 -18.63 19.52
N PHE A 380 4.22 -17.73 18.69
CA PHE A 380 5.03 -17.00 17.71
C PHE A 380 5.24 -15.56 18.19
N GLU A 381 6.37 -14.96 17.80
CA GLU A 381 6.71 -13.57 18.12
C GLU A 381 6.14 -12.58 17.08
N GLN A 382 5.76 -13.07 15.90
CA GLN A 382 5.23 -12.29 14.78
C GLN A 382 4.19 -13.11 14.01
N GLU A 383 3.48 -12.47 13.09
CA GLU A 383 2.57 -13.17 12.18
C GLU A 383 3.33 -14.13 11.26
N VAL A 384 2.84 -15.36 11.14
CA VAL A 384 3.47 -16.42 10.34
C VAL A 384 2.42 -17.21 9.57
N ILE A 385 2.73 -17.58 8.34
CA ILE A 385 1.93 -18.53 7.57
C ILE A 385 2.59 -19.89 7.75
N ALA A 386 1.94 -20.78 8.51
CA ALA A 386 2.40 -22.16 8.63
C ALA A 386 2.20 -22.89 7.30
N THR A 387 3.20 -23.66 6.89
CA THR A 387 3.15 -24.42 5.64
C THR A 387 3.12 -25.91 5.91
N ARG A 388 3.97 -26.41 6.82
CA ARG A 388 4.00 -27.84 7.17
C ARG A 388 4.39 -28.06 8.63
N ALA A 389 3.80 -29.08 9.24
CA ALA A 389 4.31 -29.66 10.49
C ALA A 389 4.96 -31.01 10.21
N ILE A 390 6.16 -31.22 10.77
CA ILE A 390 6.96 -32.43 10.63
C ILE A 390 7.29 -32.96 12.02
N LEU A 391 6.92 -34.21 12.32
CA LEU A 391 7.19 -34.83 13.62
C LEU A 391 7.74 -36.26 13.47
N PRO A 392 8.76 -36.66 14.23
CA PRO A 392 9.20 -38.06 14.29
C PRO A 392 8.14 -38.94 14.95
N PHE A 393 7.61 -39.93 14.23
CA PHE A 393 6.41 -40.68 14.60
C PHE A 393 6.56 -42.18 14.30
N ARG A 394 5.85 -43.01 15.08
CA ARG A 394 5.57 -44.42 14.76
C ARG A 394 4.18 -44.78 15.28
N VAL A 395 3.42 -45.55 14.52
CA VAL A 395 2.08 -46.02 14.93
C VAL A 395 2.03 -47.54 14.96
N ALA A 396 1.16 -48.11 15.80
CA ALA A 396 0.99 -49.55 15.91
C ALA A 396 0.38 -50.17 14.63
N ALA A 397 0.57 -51.48 14.45
CA ALA A 397 0.05 -52.28 13.32
C ALA A 397 -1.43 -52.02 12.96
N ASN A 398 -2.27 -51.74 13.97
CA ASN A 398 -3.71 -51.57 13.79
C ASN A 398 -4.15 -50.12 13.52
N ALA A 399 -3.22 -49.17 13.44
CA ALA A 399 -3.52 -47.80 13.04
C ALA A 399 -3.78 -47.71 11.54
N ALA A 400 -4.79 -46.93 11.15
CA ALA A 400 -5.17 -46.66 9.77
C ALA A 400 -5.13 -45.16 9.44
N PHE A 401 -5.34 -44.29 10.44
CA PHE A 401 -5.38 -42.84 10.26
C PHE A 401 -4.59 -42.10 11.34
N ILE A 402 -4.19 -40.87 11.00
CA ILE A 402 -3.75 -39.84 11.94
C ILE A 402 -4.79 -38.74 11.95
N TYR A 403 -5.30 -38.45 13.13
CA TYR A 403 -6.11 -37.30 13.43
C TYR A 403 -5.19 -36.12 13.76
N ALA A 404 -5.26 -35.03 13.00
CA ALA A 404 -4.46 -33.84 13.17
C ALA A 404 -5.36 -32.64 13.43
N ARG A 405 -5.17 -31.97 14.58
CA ARG A 405 -6.00 -30.82 14.97
C ARG A 405 -5.12 -29.71 15.52
N VAL A 406 -5.46 -28.46 15.22
CA VAL A 406 -4.78 -27.30 15.79
C VAL A 406 -5.79 -26.45 16.55
N TYR A 407 -5.48 -26.17 17.80
CA TYR A 407 -6.20 -25.23 18.64
C TYR A 407 -5.48 -23.88 18.66
N ARG A 408 -6.20 -22.79 18.84
CA ARG A 408 -5.67 -21.50 19.30
C ARG A 408 -6.20 -21.20 20.69
N ARG A 409 -5.36 -20.57 21.52
CA ARG A 409 -5.69 -20.05 22.85
C ARG A 409 -5.03 -18.68 23.02
N SER A 410 -5.60 -17.78 23.81
CA SER A 410 -4.97 -16.49 24.11
C SER A 410 -3.52 -16.65 24.62
N ALA A 411 -2.60 -15.82 24.13
CA ALA A 411 -1.21 -15.76 24.61
C ALA A 411 -1.09 -15.29 26.06
N THR A 412 -2.12 -14.63 26.61
CA THR A 412 -2.15 -14.20 28.02
C THR A 412 -2.58 -15.29 28.99
N TYR A 413 -3.03 -16.45 28.48
CA TYR A 413 -3.45 -17.56 29.32
C TYR A 413 -2.32 -18.03 30.26
N SER A 414 -2.59 -18.10 31.56
CA SER A 414 -1.57 -18.47 32.58
C SER A 414 -1.70 -19.91 33.08
N GLY A 415 -2.75 -20.63 32.69
CA GLY A 415 -3.00 -22.00 33.12
C GLY A 415 -2.09 -23.05 32.47
N SER A 416 -2.21 -24.28 32.96
CA SER A 416 -1.49 -25.47 32.49
C SER A 416 -2.41 -26.59 32.00
N ALA A 417 -3.64 -26.27 31.62
CA ALA A 417 -4.55 -27.24 31.01
C ALA A 417 -4.11 -27.60 29.57
N ALA A 418 -4.35 -28.85 29.19
CA ALA A 418 -4.19 -29.33 27.80
C ALA A 418 -5.09 -28.55 26.84
N PHE A 419 -4.74 -28.51 25.55
CA PHE A 419 -5.54 -27.85 24.52
C PHE A 419 -6.84 -28.64 24.25
N GLY A 420 -7.94 -27.94 24.02
CA GLY A 420 -9.30 -28.48 23.94
C GLY A 420 -9.95 -28.78 25.30
N GLY A 421 -9.24 -28.52 26.41
CA GLY A 421 -9.75 -28.70 27.78
C GLY A 421 -10.16 -27.40 28.47
N ASP A 422 -9.87 -26.26 27.85
CA ASP A 422 -10.20 -24.93 28.36
C ASP A 422 -11.29 -24.28 27.48
N ALA A 423 -12.11 -23.39 28.06
CA ALA A 423 -13.18 -22.71 27.33
C ALA A 423 -12.62 -21.71 26.30
N ASP A 424 -11.39 -21.22 26.50
CA ASP A 424 -10.71 -20.28 25.59
C ASP A 424 -10.05 -20.97 24.38
N ASP A 425 -10.15 -22.30 24.27
CA ASP A 425 -9.62 -23.04 23.13
C ASP A 425 -10.58 -23.02 21.93
N ALA A 426 -10.09 -22.54 20.78
CA ALA A 426 -10.80 -22.62 19.51
C ALA A 426 -10.06 -23.53 18.52
N VAL A 427 -10.76 -24.47 17.90
CA VAL A 427 -10.19 -25.30 16.82
C VAL A 427 -10.06 -24.45 15.55
N VAL A 428 -8.87 -24.38 14.98
CA VAL A 428 -8.55 -23.61 13.76
C VAL A 428 -8.11 -24.49 12.59
N PHE A 429 -7.87 -25.78 12.84
CA PHE A 429 -7.59 -26.80 11.83
C PHE A 429 -7.98 -28.16 12.37
N ASP A 430 -8.59 -28.99 11.53
CA ASP A 430 -9.07 -30.31 11.93
C ASP A 430 -9.12 -31.24 10.71
N GLU A 431 -8.27 -32.26 10.68
CA GLU A 431 -8.14 -33.15 9.53
C GLU A 431 -7.86 -34.60 9.96
N VAL A 432 -8.34 -35.55 9.14
CA VAL A 432 -8.07 -36.98 9.29
C VAL A 432 -7.30 -37.45 8.07
N LEU A 433 -6.04 -37.82 8.27
CA LEU A 433 -5.13 -38.27 7.23
C LEU A 433 -5.01 -39.79 7.28
N SER A 434 -5.05 -40.48 6.15
CA SER A 434 -4.58 -41.86 6.07
C SER A 434 -3.08 -41.93 6.38
N LEU A 435 -2.58 -43.10 6.79
CA LEU A 435 -1.14 -43.25 7.03
C LEU A 435 -0.31 -42.88 5.80
N ALA A 436 -0.79 -43.20 4.59
CA ALA A 436 -0.10 -42.87 3.35
C ALA A 436 -0.01 -41.35 3.11
N GLU A 437 -1.11 -40.62 3.32
CA GLU A 437 -1.13 -39.15 3.18
C GLU A 437 -0.23 -38.46 4.21
N ALA A 438 -0.16 -39.02 5.42
CA ALA A 438 0.75 -38.60 6.48
C ALA A 438 2.23 -38.96 6.21
N GLY A 439 2.54 -39.74 5.17
CA GLY A 439 3.90 -40.22 4.88
C GLY A 439 4.39 -41.33 5.83
N LEU A 440 3.47 -42.06 6.46
CA LEU A 440 3.73 -43.09 7.45
C LEU A 440 3.44 -44.51 6.94
N THR A 441 4.06 -45.49 7.57
CA THR A 441 3.73 -46.92 7.44
C THR A 441 3.58 -47.51 8.84
N ALA A 442 2.54 -48.33 9.06
CA ALA A 442 2.29 -48.93 10.37
C ALA A 442 3.47 -49.80 10.83
N ASP A 443 3.78 -49.77 12.12
CA ASP A 443 4.91 -50.43 12.78
C ASP A 443 6.31 -50.05 12.25
N VAL A 444 6.42 -49.04 11.39
CA VAL A 444 7.69 -48.51 10.89
C VAL A 444 7.94 -47.13 11.47
N ASP A 445 9.19 -46.85 11.82
CA ASP A 445 9.60 -45.51 12.24
C ASP A 445 9.60 -44.57 11.03
N GLY A 446 8.99 -43.39 11.18
CA GLY A 446 8.94 -42.39 10.13
C GLY A 446 8.86 -40.96 10.68
N ALA A 447 8.54 -40.03 9.81
CA ALA A 447 8.13 -38.68 10.18
C ALA A 447 6.78 -38.40 9.54
N ILE A 448 5.83 -37.92 10.34
CA ILE A 448 4.58 -37.40 9.79
C ILE A 448 4.85 -36.04 9.17
N THR A 449 4.34 -35.80 7.96
CA THR A 449 4.29 -34.48 7.34
C THR A 449 2.85 -34.07 7.14
N ILE A 450 2.44 -32.95 7.72
CA ILE A 450 1.08 -32.43 7.64
C ILE A 450 1.13 -31.13 6.89
N ASP A 451 0.34 -31.04 5.83
CA ASP A 451 0.14 -29.79 5.11
C ASP A 451 -0.72 -28.85 5.96
N LEU A 452 -0.18 -27.69 6.27
CA LEU A 452 -0.83 -26.67 7.09
C LEU A 452 -1.22 -25.44 6.27
N SER A 453 -1.15 -25.52 4.93
CA SER A 453 -1.47 -24.40 4.04
C SER A 453 -2.91 -23.89 4.15
N ALA A 454 -3.82 -24.68 4.70
CA ALA A 454 -5.19 -24.28 5.00
C ALA A 454 -5.34 -23.50 6.32
N LEU A 455 -4.30 -23.46 7.17
CA LEU A 455 -4.35 -22.66 8.41
C LEU A 455 -4.40 -21.16 8.06
N PRO A 456 -5.21 -20.37 8.79
CA PRO A 456 -5.10 -18.92 8.72
C PRO A 456 -3.72 -18.45 9.21
N VAL A 457 -3.37 -17.19 8.93
CA VAL A 457 -2.16 -16.55 9.47
C VAL A 457 -2.13 -16.73 10.98
N LEU A 458 -1.06 -17.35 11.50
CA LEU A 458 -0.85 -17.56 12.91
C LEU A 458 -0.28 -16.29 13.53
N ARG A 459 -0.94 -15.76 14.56
CA ARG A 459 -0.66 -14.44 15.10
C ARG A 459 -0.03 -14.50 16.49
N PRO A 460 0.82 -13.52 16.88
CA PRO A 460 1.58 -13.56 18.13
C PRO A 460 0.74 -13.45 19.40
N GLU A 461 -0.48 -12.91 19.30
CA GLU A 461 -1.44 -12.81 20.41
C GLU A 461 -2.09 -14.15 20.79
N TYR A 462 -1.78 -15.24 20.07
CA TYR A 462 -2.27 -16.58 20.36
C TYR A 462 -1.14 -17.59 20.56
N ARG A 463 -1.43 -18.62 21.36
CA ARG A 463 -0.69 -19.88 21.44
C ARG A 463 -1.44 -20.94 20.64
N TYR A 464 -0.70 -21.73 19.88
CA TYR A 464 -1.25 -22.76 19.00
C TYR A 464 -0.91 -24.14 19.53
N GLY A 465 -1.93 -24.97 19.78
CA GLY A 465 -1.79 -26.35 20.24
C GLY A 465 -1.99 -27.34 19.11
N PHE A 466 -0.96 -28.06 18.71
CA PHE A 466 -0.99 -29.09 17.68
C PHE A 466 -1.24 -30.46 18.33
N GLU A 467 -2.41 -31.02 18.08
CA GLU A 467 -2.84 -32.34 18.52
C GLU A 467 -2.69 -33.38 17.41
N PHE A 468 -2.13 -34.53 17.75
CA PHE A 468 -2.03 -35.69 16.88
C PHE A 468 -2.54 -36.95 17.60
N ALA A 469 -3.47 -37.68 17.00
CA ALA A 469 -3.95 -38.95 17.56
C ALA A 469 -3.99 -40.04 16.50
N ALA A 470 -3.57 -41.26 16.85
CA ALA A 470 -3.64 -42.40 15.94
C ALA A 470 -5.00 -43.07 16.07
N LYS A 471 -5.59 -43.46 14.93
CA LYS A 471 -6.91 -44.06 14.86
C LYS A 471 -6.89 -45.37 14.07
N THR A 472 -7.71 -46.34 14.47
CA THR A 472 -7.93 -47.59 13.73
C THR A 472 -8.81 -47.34 12.50
N SER A 473 -9.02 -48.36 11.66
CA SER A 473 -9.95 -48.26 10.53
C SER A 473 -11.41 -48.01 10.94
N ALA A 474 -11.77 -48.33 12.20
CA ALA A 474 -13.06 -48.03 12.79
C ALA A 474 -13.11 -46.65 13.49
N LEU A 475 -12.03 -45.86 13.38
CA LEU A 475 -11.84 -44.57 14.05
C LEU A 475 -11.74 -44.65 15.59
N ASP A 476 -11.51 -45.84 16.14
CA ASP A 476 -11.15 -46.03 17.55
C ASP A 476 -9.70 -45.58 17.81
N SER A 477 -9.36 -45.25 19.06
CA SER A 477 -8.00 -44.83 19.42
C SER A 477 -6.98 -45.97 19.23
N ALA A 478 -5.94 -45.74 18.43
CA ALA A 478 -4.80 -46.64 18.21
C ALA A 478 -3.56 -46.16 18.97
N VAL A 479 -2.56 -47.03 19.14
CA VAL A 479 -1.32 -46.69 19.84
C VAL A 479 -0.33 -46.01 18.90
N LEU A 480 0.34 -44.98 19.40
CA LEU A 480 1.39 -44.21 18.74
C LEU A 480 2.60 -44.02 19.65
N ALA A 481 3.71 -43.67 19.01
CA ALA A 481 5.00 -43.33 19.57
C ALA A 481 5.49 -42.04 18.89
N MET A 482 6.23 -41.22 19.63
CA MET A 482 6.78 -39.96 19.11
C MET A 482 8.19 -39.71 19.64
N GLY A 483 8.96 -38.94 18.88
CA GLY A 483 10.22 -38.37 19.35
C GLY A 483 10.03 -37.38 20.50
N PHE A 484 11.02 -37.35 21.38
CA PHE A 484 11.10 -36.38 22.47
C PHE A 484 12.42 -35.59 22.40
N VAL A 485 12.43 -34.48 23.11
CA VAL A 485 13.59 -33.63 23.34
C VAL A 485 13.74 -33.29 24.82
N GLY A 486 14.96 -33.09 25.29
CA GLY A 486 15.22 -32.57 26.63
C GLY A 486 14.73 -31.13 26.75
N ARG A 487 14.03 -30.81 27.84
CA ARG A 487 13.49 -29.47 28.12
C ARG A 487 13.88 -29.02 29.52
N SER A 488 13.90 -27.70 29.74
CA SER A 488 14.15 -27.13 31.06
C SER A 488 12.95 -27.36 31.98
N THR A 489 13.19 -27.51 33.28
CA THR A 489 12.12 -27.57 34.28
C THR A 489 11.32 -26.26 34.37
N THR A 490 11.90 -25.15 33.89
CA THR A 490 11.26 -23.83 33.83
C THR A 490 10.34 -23.65 32.62
N ASP A 491 10.39 -24.56 31.63
CA ASP A 491 9.58 -24.42 30.43
C ASP A 491 8.09 -24.64 30.78
N PRO A 492 7.18 -23.76 30.32
CA PRO A 492 5.77 -23.88 30.64
C PRO A 492 5.17 -25.13 29.98
N GLN A 493 4.13 -25.71 30.60
CA GLN A 493 3.60 -27.02 30.16
C GLN A 493 3.12 -27.02 28.70
N TRP A 494 2.53 -25.91 28.23
CA TRP A 494 2.09 -25.79 26.85
C TRP A 494 3.23 -25.96 25.85
N SER A 495 4.47 -25.57 26.18
CA SER A 495 5.64 -25.75 25.29
C SER A 495 6.22 -27.18 25.29
N LYS A 496 5.97 -27.94 26.37
CA LYS A 496 6.47 -29.31 26.55
C LYS A 496 5.50 -30.33 25.95
N GLY A 497 4.20 -30.09 26.11
CA GLY A 497 3.12 -30.88 25.54
C GLY A 497 2.41 -31.80 26.54
N TYR A 498 1.44 -32.56 26.01
CA TYR A 498 0.62 -33.53 26.73
C TYR A 498 0.53 -34.85 25.96
N TYR A 499 0.16 -35.92 26.64
CA TYR A 499 -0.17 -37.21 26.03
C TYR A 499 -1.44 -37.80 26.64
N THR A 500 -2.09 -38.70 25.93
CA THR A 500 -3.19 -39.51 26.46
C THR A 500 -2.96 -40.98 26.18
N THR A 501 -3.38 -41.83 27.12
CA THR A 501 -3.38 -43.31 26.98
C THR A 501 -4.81 -43.86 26.92
N ALA A 502 -5.82 -42.99 27.02
CA ALA A 502 -7.23 -43.36 27.11
C ALA A 502 -7.75 -43.90 25.77
N THR A 503 -8.58 -44.95 25.83
CA THR A 503 -9.20 -45.57 24.65
C THR A 503 -10.46 -44.83 24.18
N GLY A 504 -11.10 -44.04 25.05
CA GLY A 504 -12.29 -43.23 24.76
C GLY A 504 -12.01 -41.73 24.78
N ASN A 505 -12.85 -40.95 25.47
CA ASN A 505 -12.63 -39.50 25.64
C ASN A 505 -11.24 -39.26 26.25
N PRO A 506 -10.40 -38.44 25.59
CA PRO A 506 -9.01 -38.29 25.99
C PRO A 506 -8.92 -37.57 27.34
N SER A 507 -8.34 -38.25 28.32
CA SER A 507 -7.80 -37.60 29.51
C SER A 507 -6.32 -37.32 29.26
N TRP A 508 -5.94 -36.05 29.33
CA TRP A 508 -4.60 -35.58 28.97
C TRP A 508 -3.70 -35.52 30.21
N SER A 509 -2.53 -36.14 30.11
CA SER A 509 -1.48 -36.10 31.12
C SER A 509 -0.30 -35.25 30.63
N PRO A 510 0.28 -34.40 31.49
CA PRO A 510 1.45 -33.61 31.12
C PRO A 510 2.68 -34.51 30.93
N PHE A 511 3.57 -34.16 30.01
CA PHE A 511 4.91 -34.74 29.98
C PHE A 511 5.72 -34.37 31.23
N SER A 512 6.75 -35.16 31.54
CA SER A 512 7.59 -34.93 32.72
C SER A 512 8.25 -33.54 32.66
N PRO A 513 8.64 -32.96 33.80
CA PRO A 513 9.22 -31.61 33.83
C PRO A 513 10.50 -31.44 32.98
N THR A 514 11.19 -32.52 32.63
CA THR A 514 12.47 -32.50 31.91
C THR A 514 12.37 -33.00 30.46
N SER A 515 11.19 -33.41 30.01
CA SER A 515 10.97 -33.97 28.66
C SER A 515 9.84 -33.24 27.94
N GLY A 516 10.03 -32.97 26.66
CA GLY A 516 9.00 -32.41 25.78
C GLY A 516 8.96 -33.13 24.43
N LEU A 517 7.97 -32.79 23.61
CA LEU A 517 7.82 -33.38 22.28
C LEU A 517 8.75 -32.74 21.24
N SER A 518 9.23 -33.57 20.32
CA SER A 518 10.01 -33.12 19.16
C SER A 518 9.07 -32.71 18.02
N PHE A 519 9.26 -31.52 17.49
CA PHE A 519 8.38 -30.91 16.50
C PHE A 519 9.15 -29.93 15.62
N ARG A 520 8.87 -30.00 14.32
CA ARG A 520 9.36 -29.03 13.34
C ARG A 520 8.18 -28.39 12.62
N LEU A 521 8.13 -27.06 12.61
CA LEU A 521 7.16 -26.30 11.81
C LEU A 521 7.87 -25.48 10.74
N GLU A 522 7.51 -25.71 9.49
CA GLU A 522 7.94 -24.89 8.36
C GLU A 522 6.95 -23.72 8.20
N LYS A 523 7.47 -22.48 8.19
CA LYS A 523 6.66 -21.25 8.11
C LYS A 523 7.19 -20.28 7.05
N LEU A 524 6.28 -19.51 6.44
CA LEU A 524 6.57 -18.34 5.64
C LEU A 524 6.35 -17.09 6.50
N ALA A 525 7.31 -16.16 6.50
CA ALA A 525 7.07 -14.84 7.06
C ALA A 525 6.16 -14.06 6.11
N TYR A 526 5.07 -13.51 6.63
CA TYR A 526 4.22 -12.57 5.89
C TYR A 526 4.89 -11.20 5.93
N GLU A 527 5.38 -10.70 4.79
CA GLU A 527 5.66 -9.27 4.61
C GLU A 527 4.67 -8.68 3.60
N PRO A 528 4.11 -7.49 3.85
CA PRO A 528 3.27 -6.80 2.88
C PRO A 528 4.11 -6.51 1.63
N ALA A 529 3.76 -7.21 0.54
CA ALA A 529 4.23 -7.10 -0.84
C ALA A 529 5.34 -6.07 -1.10
N SER A 530 6.60 -6.49 -1.00
CA SER A 530 7.69 -5.78 -1.66
C SER A 530 7.50 -5.86 -3.19
N SER A 531 7.69 -4.72 -3.86
CA SER A 531 7.43 -4.55 -5.30
C SER A 531 8.12 -5.63 -6.15
N PRO A 532 7.46 -6.14 -7.21
CA PRO A 532 8.03 -7.20 -8.05
C PRO A 532 9.39 -6.80 -8.62
N SER A 533 10.37 -7.70 -8.47
CA SER A 533 11.78 -7.50 -8.82
C SER A 533 12.07 -7.33 -10.32
N ALA A 534 11.07 -7.46 -11.18
CA ALA A 534 11.17 -7.16 -12.60
C ALA A 534 9.98 -6.32 -13.05
N ALA A 535 10.19 -5.02 -13.23
CA ALA A 535 9.18 -4.17 -13.84
C ALA A 535 9.03 -4.58 -15.32
N ILE A 536 7.83 -5.00 -15.73
CA ILE A 536 7.51 -5.37 -17.13
C ILE A 536 7.53 -4.17 -18.08
N ALA A 537 7.51 -2.95 -17.53
CA ALA A 537 7.67 -1.69 -18.25
C ALA A 537 8.62 -0.78 -17.45
N PRO A 538 9.27 0.21 -18.08
CA PRO A 538 10.11 1.17 -17.37
C PRO A 538 9.35 1.90 -16.25
N VAL A 539 9.85 1.81 -15.03
CA VAL A 539 9.30 2.49 -13.83
C VAL A 539 10.41 3.27 -13.14
N ALA A 540 10.26 4.59 -13.06
CA ALA A 540 11.15 5.42 -12.27
C ALA A 540 10.85 5.22 -10.77
N VAL A 541 11.90 4.95 -10.01
CA VAL A 541 11.94 4.79 -8.56
C VAL A 541 12.75 5.95 -8.01
N SER A 542 12.06 6.85 -7.33
CA SER A 542 12.57 8.08 -6.74
C SER A 542 12.09 8.17 -5.29
N PRO A 543 12.87 8.79 -4.37
CA PRO A 543 12.40 9.06 -3.01
C PRO A 543 11.37 10.20 -2.93
N ASP A 544 11.19 10.99 -4.00
CA ASP A 544 10.29 12.15 -4.01
C ASP A 544 8.82 11.73 -4.09
N LEU A 545 8.14 11.68 -2.94
CA LEU A 545 6.70 11.40 -2.88
C LEU A 545 5.83 12.65 -2.73
N ASN A 546 6.42 13.76 -2.28
CA ASN A 546 5.70 15.00 -1.98
C ASN A 546 6.05 16.12 -2.96
N ILE A 547 5.12 17.08 -3.08
CA ILE A 547 5.37 18.33 -3.81
C ILE A 547 6.55 19.09 -3.18
N ARG A 548 7.42 19.64 -4.03
CA ARG A 548 8.53 20.51 -3.60
C ARG A 548 8.28 21.92 -4.10
N VAL A 549 8.08 22.86 -3.17
CA VAL A 549 7.91 24.28 -3.48
C VAL A 549 9.27 24.95 -3.46
N ILE A 550 9.67 25.54 -4.57
CA ILE A 550 11.03 26.04 -4.78
C ILE A 550 10.97 27.50 -5.19
N SER A 551 11.65 28.35 -4.40
CA SER A 551 11.88 29.75 -4.74
C SER A 551 12.97 29.84 -5.81
N GLY A 552 12.59 30.22 -7.02
CA GLY A 552 13.48 30.28 -8.19
C GLY A 552 13.19 29.23 -9.25
N PHE A 553 14.05 29.17 -10.26
CA PHE A 553 13.81 28.44 -11.52
C PHE A 553 14.87 27.39 -11.85
N SER A 554 15.71 27.02 -10.87
CA SER A 554 16.66 25.92 -10.99
C SER A 554 16.41 24.94 -9.85
N VAL A 555 16.19 23.68 -10.19
CA VAL A 555 15.74 22.65 -9.26
C VAL A 555 16.64 21.42 -9.34
N ASN A 556 17.11 20.95 -8.19
CA ASN A 556 17.79 19.66 -8.11
C ASN A 556 16.77 18.52 -8.25
N ILE A 557 16.91 17.74 -9.32
CA ILE A 557 16.24 16.47 -9.51
C ILE A 557 17.12 15.39 -8.87
N PRO A 558 16.65 14.71 -7.80
CA PRO A 558 17.47 13.74 -7.08
C PRO A 558 17.88 12.58 -7.97
N ALA A 559 18.99 11.92 -7.59
CA ALA A 559 19.36 10.67 -8.21
C ALA A 559 18.22 9.64 -8.08
N MET A 560 18.01 8.84 -9.12
CA MET A 560 16.92 7.88 -9.17
C MET A 560 17.32 6.62 -9.92
N ARG A 561 16.48 5.58 -9.83
CA ARG A 561 16.65 4.35 -10.59
C ARG A 561 15.45 4.17 -11.52
N VAL A 562 15.65 3.65 -12.72
CA VAL A 562 14.54 3.14 -13.54
C VAL A 562 14.64 1.63 -13.59
N LEU A 563 13.60 0.96 -13.11
CA LEU A 563 13.45 -0.49 -13.23
C LEU A 563 12.85 -0.81 -14.60
N ARG A 564 13.43 -1.77 -15.32
CA ARG A 564 12.96 -2.24 -16.63
C ARG A 564 13.41 -3.68 -16.85
N PRO A 565 12.80 -4.43 -17.79
CA PRO A 565 13.16 -5.83 -18.02
C PRO A 565 14.63 -6.02 -18.42
N SER A 566 15.20 -5.07 -19.15
CA SER A 566 16.59 -5.08 -19.58
C SER A 566 17.60 -4.71 -18.47
N GLY A 567 17.17 -4.75 -17.21
CA GLY A 567 17.98 -4.38 -16.04
C GLY A 567 17.84 -2.91 -15.63
N PRO A 568 18.02 -2.61 -14.34
CA PRO A 568 17.86 -1.28 -13.79
C PRO A 568 18.91 -0.31 -14.35
N ILE A 569 18.52 0.94 -14.57
CA ILE A 569 19.44 2.04 -14.88
C ILE A 569 19.48 3.03 -13.72
N SER A 570 20.68 3.49 -13.38
CA SER A 570 20.87 4.61 -12.45
C SER A 570 20.92 5.92 -13.24
N VAL A 571 20.18 6.91 -12.74
CA VAL A 571 20.17 8.29 -13.23
C VAL A 571 20.76 9.14 -12.12
N ALA A 572 21.84 9.84 -12.41
CA ALA A 572 22.50 10.72 -11.44
C ALA A 572 21.61 11.93 -11.11
N GLN A 573 21.88 12.58 -9.99
CA GLN A 573 21.28 13.87 -9.69
C GLN A 573 21.59 14.87 -10.83
N THR A 574 20.61 15.68 -11.18
CA THR A 574 20.75 16.70 -12.23
C THR A 574 19.99 17.96 -11.88
N VAL A 575 20.37 19.08 -12.49
CA VAL A 575 19.69 20.37 -12.32
C VAL A 575 18.73 20.56 -13.48
N ALA A 576 17.43 20.65 -13.19
CA ALA A 576 16.42 21.09 -14.13
C ALA A 576 16.29 22.62 -14.04
N THR A 577 16.46 23.31 -15.17
CA THR A 577 16.26 24.75 -15.27
C THR A 577 14.97 25.04 -16.03
N PHE A 578 14.19 25.97 -15.51
CA PHE A 578 12.93 26.43 -16.05
C PHE A 578 13.09 27.88 -16.51
N ASP A 579 12.44 28.25 -17.61
CA ASP A 579 12.37 29.66 -17.99
C ASP A 579 11.52 30.42 -16.96
N GLN A 580 11.86 31.69 -16.72
CA GLN A 580 10.93 32.57 -16.02
C GLN A 580 9.62 32.71 -16.84
N PRO A 581 8.45 32.80 -16.18
CA PRO A 581 7.22 33.08 -16.89
C PRO A 581 7.25 34.47 -17.53
N ALA A 582 6.65 34.57 -18.72
CA ALA A 582 6.56 35.83 -19.44
C ALA A 582 5.84 36.91 -18.59
N SER A 583 6.30 38.16 -18.69
CA SER A 583 5.67 39.31 -18.02
C SER A 583 5.26 40.36 -19.05
N VAL A 584 4.14 41.04 -18.81
CA VAL A 584 3.64 42.11 -19.69
C VAL A 584 3.05 43.27 -18.87
N VAL A 585 3.30 44.50 -19.31
CA VAL A 585 2.66 45.68 -18.73
C VAL A 585 1.25 45.81 -19.29
N ARG A 586 0.26 45.94 -18.42
CA ARG A 586 -1.14 46.20 -18.71
C ARG A 586 -1.50 47.61 -18.28
N THR A 587 -2.13 48.35 -19.18
CA THR A 587 -2.64 49.69 -18.89
C THR A 587 -4.08 49.81 -19.34
N GLY A 588 -4.89 50.58 -18.61
CA GLY A 588 -6.28 50.84 -18.99
C GLY A 588 -7.04 51.59 -17.92
N THR A 589 -8.37 51.52 -17.98
CA THR A 589 -9.26 52.07 -16.96
C THR A 589 -10.03 50.95 -16.25
N HIS A 590 -10.32 51.14 -14.97
CA HIS A 590 -11.10 50.22 -14.15
C HIS A 590 -11.96 51.01 -13.16
N ASN A 591 -13.10 50.46 -12.76
CA ASN A 591 -13.92 51.05 -11.70
C ASN A 591 -13.61 50.33 -10.39
N LEU A 592 -12.84 50.98 -9.53
CA LEU A 592 -12.46 50.43 -8.24
C LEU A 592 -13.70 50.30 -7.37
N ALA A 593 -14.13 49.08 -7.08
CA ALA A 593 -15.25 48.75 -6.21
C ALA A 593 -14.78 47.91 -5.02
N GLN A 594 -15.64 47.75 -4.00
CA GLN A 594 -15.35 46.84 -2.89
C GLN A 594 -15.21 45.40 -3.42
N LEU A 595 -14.14 44.71 -3.06
CA LEU A 595 -13.97 43.28 -3.36
C LEU A 595 -14.87 42.44 -2.44
N PRO A 596 -15.35 41.28 -2.90
CA PRO A 596 -16.05 40.35 -2.03
C PRO A 596 -15.12 39.85 -0.92
N SER A 597 -15.71 39.49 0.23
CA SER A 597 -14.95 38.95 1.37
C SER A 597 -14.37 37.56 1.13
N ALA A 598 -14.85 36.84 0.10
CA ALA A 598 -14.42 35.50 -0.30
C ALA A 598 -14.54 35.34 -1.82
N GLY A 599 -13.82 34.37 -2.40
CA GLY A 599 -13.91 34.11 -3.85
C GLY A 599 -13.37 35.26 -4.71
N ILE A 600 -12.32 35.94 -4.25
CA ILE A 600 -11.70 37.05 -4.98
C ILE A 600 -11.04 36.51 -6.26
N VAL A 601 -11.47 37.07 -7.40
CA VAL A 601 -11.01 36.69 -8.75
C VAL A 601 -10.36 37.88 -9.46
N PRO A 602 -9.61 37.65 -10.56
CA PRO A 602 -9.02 38.73 -11.35
C PRO A 602 -10.05 39.79 -11.77
N VAL A 603 -9.71 41.06 -11.57
CA VAL A 603 -10.62 42.20 -11.85
C VAL A 603 -10.33 42.91 -13.16
N LEU A 604 -9.16 42.66 -13.75
CA LEU A 604 -8.79 43.22 -15.04
C LEU A 604 -9.61 42.55 -16.17
N PRO A 605 -10.00 43.29 -17.22
CA PRO A 605 -10.70 42.71 -18.38
C PRO A 605 -9.95 41.57 -19.06
N THR A 606 -8.62 41.56 -18.95
CA THR A 606 -7.74 40.52 -19.47
C THR A 606 -7.80 39.22 -18.66
N GLY A 607 -8.36 39.24 -17.45
CA GLY A 607 -8.42 38.09 -16.55
C GLY A 607 -7.07 37.65 -15.99
N ASP A 608 -6.06 38.53 -16.03
CA ASP A 608 -4.69 38.21 -15.62
C ASP A 608 -4.61 37.88 -14.11
N GLN A 609 -4.08 36.71 -13.79
CA GLN A 609 -3.66 36.31 -12.45
C GLN A 609 -2.18 36.69 -12.25
N TYR A 610 -1.73 36.87 -11.01
CA TYR A 610 -0.37 37.30 -10.65
C TYR A 610 0.01 38.68 -11.19
N LEU A 611 -0.44 39.72 -10.49
CA LEU A 611 -0.08 41.11 -10.76
C LEU A 611 1.07 41.60 -9.89
N SER A 612 1.77 42.62 -10.37
CA SER A 612 2.81 43.34 -9.64
C SER A 612 2.94 44.77 -10.13
N SER A 613 3.69 45.60 -9.39
CA SER A 613 3.95 47.01 -9.77
C SER A 613 2.67 47.78 -10.12
N VAL A 614 1.59 47.54 -9.35
CA VAL A 614 0.27 48.15 -9.59
C VAL A 614 0.31 49.63 -9.22
N THR A 615 0.02 50.48 -10.18
CA THR A 615 -0.17 51.92 -10.02
C THR A 615 -1.60 52.26 -10.42
N LEU A 616 -2.33 52.92 -9.53
CA LEU A 616 -3.69 53.39 -9.79
C LEU A 616 -3.72 54.92 -9.68
N THR A 617 -4.36 55.58 -10.64
CA THR A 617 -4.52 57.03 -10.66
C THR A 617 -6.00 57.36 -10.85
N ARG A 618 -6.58 58.09 -9.91
CA ARG A 618 -8.00 58.49 -9.96
C ARG A 618 -8.27 59.37 -11.18
N VAL A 619 -9.31 59.03 -11.93
CA VAL A 619 -9.61 59.71 -13.21
C VAL A 619 -10.09 61.15 -12.99
N SER A 620 -10.78 61.42 -11.88
CA SER A 620 -11.42 62.73 -11.64
C SER A 620 -10.43 63.87 -11.41
N ASP A 621 -9.29 63.61 -10.78
CA ASP A 621 -8.33 64.62 -10.32
C ASP A 621 -6.86 64.26 -10.59
N GLY A 622 -6.59 63.11 -11.21
CA GLY A 622 -5.24 62.66 -11.53
C GLY A 622 -4.40 62.25 -10.31
N VAL A 623 -5.01 62.09 -9.13
CA VAL A 623 -4.29 61.74 -7.90
C VAL A 623 -3.88 60.26 -7.91
N PRO A 624 -2.59 59.93 -7.74
CA PRO A 624 -2.15 58.56 -7.51
C PRO A 624 -2.73 58.02 -6.19
N LEU A 625 -3.29 56.82 -6.24
CA LEU A 625 -3.84 56.13 -5.08
C LEU A 625 -2.77 55.28 -4.40
N VAL A 626 -2.83 55.17 -3.08
CA VAL A 626 -1.88 54.44 -2.24
C VAL A 626 -2.49 53.11 -1.75
N ALA A 627 -1.77 52.01 -1.96
CA ALA A 627 -2.18 50.70 -1.47
C ALA A 627 -2.22 50.67 0.07
N GLY A 628 -3.24 50.03 0.65
CA GLY A 628 -3.49 49.98 2.08
C GLY A 628 -4.19 51.21 2.66
N THR A 629 -4.29 52.31 1.91
CA THR A 629 -5.04 53.52 2.30
C THR A 629 -6.25 53.72 1.40
N ASP A 630 -6.03 53.87 0.09
CA ASP A 630 -7.09 54.13 -0.89
C ASP A 630 -7.66 52.84 -1.50
N TYR A 631 -6.86 51.77 -1.55
CA TYR A 631 -7.24 50.49 -2.13
C TYR A 631 -6.52 49.32 -1.48
N VAL A 632 -7.09 48.12 -1.57
CA VAL A 632 -6.48 46.83 -1.21
C VAL A 632 -6.11 46.06 -2.47
N ALA A 633 -5.06 45.23 -2.41
CA ALA A 633 -4.61 44.43 -3.54
C ALA A 633 -4.30 42.98 -3.12
N TYR A 634 -4.76 42.04 -3.93
CA TYR A 634 -4.51 40.61 -3.84
C TYR A 634 -3.77 40.20 -5.11
N PHE A 635 -2.46 40.43 -5.10
CA PHE A 635 -1.59 40.28 -6.28
C PHE A 635 -1.67 38.89 -6.89
N ASP A 636 -1.73 37.83 -6.08
CA ASP A 636 -1.78 36.44 -6.53
C ASP A 636 -3.14 36.02 -7.12
N GLN A 637 -4.18 36.78 -6.79
CA GLN A 637 -5.53 36.60 -7.31
C GLN A 637 -5.82 37.56 -8.47
N GLY A 638 -4.89 38.47 -8.80
CA GLY A 638 -5.06 39.46 -9.85
C GLY A 638 -6.12 40.53 -9.55
N ALA A 639 -6.34 40.83 -8.27
CA ALA A 639 -7.43 41.70 -7.82
C ALA A 639 -6.95 42.92 -7.05
N PHE A 640 -7.66 44.02 -7.20
CA PHE A 640 -7.54 45.21 -6.35
C PHE A 640 -8.89 45.92 -6.27
N GLY A 641 -9.20 46.54 -5.13
CA GLY A 641 -10.50 47.17 -4.87
C GLY A 641 -10.51 48.10 -3.68
N LEU A 642 -11.68 48.66 -3.36
CA LEU A 642 -11.84 49.57 -2.23
C LEU A 642 -11.68 48.82 -0.89
N PRO A 643 -11.08 49.44 0.15
CA PRO A 643 -10.94 48.83 1.48
C PRO A 643 -12.29 48.63 2.20
N GLY A 644 -13.35 49.30 1.76
CA GLY A 644 -14.68 49.21 2.36
C GLY A 644 -15.79 49.56 1.35
N ALA A 645 -17.04 49.43 1.80
CA ALA A 645 -18.21 49.76 0.99
C ALA A 645 -18.21 51.25 0.60
N GLY A 646 -18.50 51.52 -0.67
CA GLY A 646 -18.52 52.88 -1.20
C GLY A 646 -18.91 52.94 -2.68
N ALA A 647 -19.10 54.15 -3.19
CA ALA A 647 -19.30 54.38 -4.61
C ALA A 647 -18.03 53.97 -5.39
N ALA A 648 -18.22 53.35 -6.55
CA ALA A 648 -17.10 52.94 -7.39
C ALA A 648 -16.25 54.15 -7.81
N VAL A 649 -14.93 54.03 -7.73
CA VAL A 649 -13.98 55.09 -8.08
C VAL A 649 -13.34 54.77 -9.43
N PRO A 650 -13.60 55.55 -10.50
CA PRO A 650 -12.92 55.36 -11.77
C PRO A 650 -11.42 55.64 -11.64
N VAL A 651 -10.59 54.67 -12.04
CA VAL A 651 -9.14 54.75 -12.02
C VAL A 651 -8.55 54.40 -13.38
N SER A 652 -7.46 55.05 -13.73
CA SER A 652 -6.51 54.51 -14.70
C SER A 652 -5.52 53.61 -13.95
N TYR A 653 -5.14 52.49 -14.56
CA TYR A 653 -4.22 51.53 -13.96
C TYR A 653 -3.03 51.28 -14.88
N SER A 654 -1.89 50.97 -14.26
CA SER A 654 -0.73 50.33 -14.87
C SER A 654 -0.26 49.20 -13.96
N ALA A 655 -0.17 47.97 -14.46
CA ALA A 655 0.24 46.80 -13.70
C ALA A 655 1.08 45.85 -14.54
N VAL A 656 2.03 45.15 -13.94
CA VAL A 656 2.79 44.08 -14.60
C VAL A 656 2.11 42.75 -14.30
N ALA A 657 1.54 42.12 -15.33
CA ALA A 657 0.99 40.78 -15.28
C ALA A 657 2.08 39.75 -15.57
N SER A 658 2.18 38.71 -14.74
CA SER A 658 3.09 37.56 -14.95
C SER A 658 2.29 36.34 -15.35
N ALA A 659 2.78 35.61 -16.35
CA ALA A 659 2.19 34.34 -16.76
C ALA A 659 2.42 33.24 -15.70
N GLN A 660 1.69 32.15 -15.88
CA GLN A 660 1.80 30.88 -15.18
C GLN A 660 1.70 29.75 -16.20
N ARG A 661 2.31 28.60 -15.93
CA ARG A 661 2.23 27.44 -16.82
C ARG A 661 2.58 26.14 -16.12
N TYR A 662 2.31 25.04 -16.82
CA TYR A 662 2.77 23.71 -16.44
C TYR A 662 3.81 23.18 -17.41
N ASP A 663 5.06 23.10 -16.94
CA ASP A 663 6.16 22.43 -17.61
C ASP A 663 6.16 20.93 -17.21
N ILE A 664 6.79 20.09 -18.02
CA ILE A 664 6.97 18.67 -17.69
C ILE A 664 8.44 18.30 -17.63
N VAL A 665 8.84 17.68 -16.52
CA VAL A 665 10.16 17.08 -16.33
C VAL A 665 10.04 15.60 -16.65
N SER A 666 10.81 15.14 -17.63
CA SER A 666 10.75 13.77 -18.13
C SER A 666 12.15 13.19 -18.27
N LEU A 667 12.25 11.86 -18.26
CA LEU A 667 13.50 11.13 -18.42
C LEU A 667 13.48 10.41 -19.75
N ASP A 668 14.50 10.62 -20.58
CA ASP A 668 14.79 9.76 -21.71
C ASP A 668 15.50 8.49 -21.19
N PRO A 669 14.86 7.30 -21.25
CA PRO A 669 15.45 6.07 -20.72
C PRO A 669 16.60 5.51 -21.57
N ALA A 670 16.82 6.01 -22.80
CA ALA A 670 17.94 5.63 -23.66
C ALA A 670 19.19 6.45 -23.33
N THR A 671 19.05 7.77 -23.26
CA THR A 671 20.18 8.69 -22.99
C THR A 671 20.43 8.95 -21.51
N LYS A 672 19.48 8.61 -20.64
CA LYS A 672 19.44 8.92 -19.20
C LYS A 672 19.34 10.42 -18.89
N ASN A 673 19.02 11.23 -19.90
CA ASN A 673 18.89 12.67 -19.73
C ASN A 673 17.53 13.04 -19.15
N VAL A 674 17.55 13.95 -18.17
CA VAL A 674 16.33 14.61 -17.70
C VAL A 674 16.09 15.83 -18.57
N VAL A 675 14.90 15.92 -19.14
CA VAL A 675 14.46 16.96 -20.08
C VAL A 675 13.30 17.73 -19.47
N VAL A 676 13.41 19.06 -19.47
CA VAL A 676 12.30 19.96 -19.18
C VAL A 676 11.65 20.34 -20.51
N THR A 677 10.37 20.04 -20.66
CA THR A 677 9.57 20.51 -21.80
C THR A 677 8.65 21.62 -21.32
N LYS A 678 8.80 22.80 -21.91
CA LYS A 678 8.07 24.01 -21.54
C LYS A 678 6.61 23.93 -21.98
N GLY A 679 5.69 24.27 -21.10
CA GLY A 679 4.27 24.44 -21.39
C GLY A 679 3.96 25.80 -22.00
N THR A 680 2.67 26.07 -22.24
CA THR A 680 2.25 27.38 -22.77
C THR A 680 2.10 28.38 -21.63
N ASP A 681 2.73 29.56 -21.74
CA ASP A 681 2.50 30.66 -20.80
C ASP A 681 1.03 31.12 -20.87
N ARG A 682 0.35 31.13 -19.72
CA ARG A 682 -1.02 31.61 -19.55
C ARG A 682 -1.05 32.74 -18.53
N TYR A 683 -1.61 33.89 -18.89
CA TYR A 683 -1.85 34.95 -17.90
C TYR A 683 -3.13 34.71 -17.10
N THR A 684 -4.07 33.93 -17.66
CA THR A 684 -5.35 33.57 -17.06
C THR A 684 -5.25 32.33 -16.16
N ARG A 685 -6.33 32.01 -15.44
CA ARG A 685 -6.41 30.96 -14.40
C ARG A 685 -6.59 29.53 -14.94
N ASP A 686 -6.17 29.27 -16.16
CA ASP A 686 -6.39 28.02 -16.90
C ASP A 686 -5.11 27.31 -17.42
N PRO A 687 -3.93 27.40 -16.76
CA PRO A 687 -2.70 26.77 -17.25
C PRO A 687 -2.80 25.25 -17.37
N GLU A 688 -3.71 24.60 -16.65
CA GLU A 688 -3.89 23.15 -16.65
C GLU A 688 -4.37 22.61 -18.01
N TYR A 689 -5.00 23.42 -18.86
CA TYR A 689 -5.44 23.04 -20.20
C TYR A 689 -4.32 23.07 -21.24
N TYR A 690 -3.17 23.68 -20.90
CA TYR A 690 -2.06 23.92 -21.82
C TYR A 690 -0.73 23.35 -21.31
N ARG A 691 -0.82 22.24 -20.58
CA ARG A 691 0.33 21.46 -20.09
C ARG A 691 1.18 20.98 -21.26
N ALA A 692 2.50 20.98 -21.07
CA ALA A 692 3.40 20.33 -22.00
C ALA A 692 3.10 18.82 -22.10
N GLY A 693 3.09 18.29 -23.32
CA GLY A 693 3.03 16.85 -23.54
C GLY A 693 4.36 16.18 -23.18
N VAL A 694 4.30 14.93 -22.72
CA VAL A 694 5.51 14.12 -22.51
C VAL A 694 6.14 13.83 -23.87
N PRO A 695 7.44 14.13 -24.09
CA PRO A 695 8.13 13.76 -25.32
C PRO A 695 8.03 12.25 -25.57
N ALA A 696 7.87 11.86 -26.84
CA ALA A 696 7.67 10.45 -27.20
C ALA A 696 8.84 9.58 -26.70
N GLY A 697 8.51 8.47 -26.02
CA GLY A 697 9.50 7.56 -25.45
C GLY A 697 10.04 7.95 -24.07
N ASN A 698 9.77 9.17 -23.59
CA ASN A 698 10.21 9.59 -22.27
C ASN A 698 9.27 9.10 -21.15
N ILE A 699 9.83 8.97 -19.95
CA ILE A 699 9.10 8.66 -18.71
C ILE A 699 8.79 9.98 -17.99
N PRO A 700 7.53 10.32 -17.71
CA PRO A 700 7.21 11.52 -16.93
C PRO A 700 7.71 11.36 -15.50
N LEU A 701 8.46 12.35 -15.02
CA LEU A 701 8.96 12.40 -13.65
C LEU A 701 8.13 13.36 -12.82
N TYR A 702 8.06 14.61 -13.25
CA TYR A 702 7.35 15.67 -12.52
C TYR A 702 6.54 16.53 -13.46
N THR A 703 5.42 17.02 -12.96
CA THR A 703 4.77 18.22 -13.49
C THR A 703 5.27 19.41 -12.69
N ALA A 704 5.66 20.50 -13.35
CA ALA A 704 6.21 21.69 -12.73
C ALA A 704 5.27 22.88 -12.93
N TYR A 705 4.64 23.35 -11.86
CA TYR A 705 3.82 24.56 -11.89
C TYR A 705 4.72 25.78 -11.76
N VAL A 706 4.94 26.50 -12.86
CA VAL A 706 5.86 27.64 -12.92
C VAL A 706 5.06 28.93 -12.77
N THR A 707 5.42 29.73 -11.77
CA THR A 707 4.82 31.04 -11.48
C THR A 707 5.91 32.07 -11.26
N ARG A 708 5.54 33.35 -11.09
CA ARG A 708 6.52 34.42 -10.80
C ARG A 708 7.34 34.21 -9.52
N TYR A 709 6.89 33.33 -8.61
CA TYR A 709 7.59 33.03 -7.36
C TYR A 709 8.58 31.87 -7.47
N GLY A 710 8.51 31.08 -8.55
CA GLY A 710 9.31 29.89 -8.75
C GLY A 710 8.48 28.70 -9.20
N VAL A 711 8.83 27.51 -8.72
CA VAL A 711 8.31 26.23 -9.23
C VAL A 711 7.73 25.39 -8.10
N ASP A 712 6.48 24.93 -8.25
CA ASP A 712 5.99 23.79 -7.49
C ASP A 712 6.23 22.51 -8.31
N LEU A 713 7.18 21.69 -7.87
CA LEU A 713 7.55 20.44 -8.55
C LEU A 713 6.74 19.27 -7.98
N ILE A 714 5.89 18.66 -8.81
CA ILE A 714 4.88 17.67 -8.41
C ILE A 714 5.25 16.29 -8.96
N PRO A 715 5.53 15.29 -8.10
CA PRO A 715 6.00 13.98 -8.54
C PRO A 715 4.88 13.12 -9.16
N VAL A 716 4.91 12.94 -10.48
CA VAL A 716 3.90 12.14 -11.22
C VAL A 716 4.36 10.73 -11.52
N MET A 717 5.67 10.44 -11.43
CA MET A 717 6.23 9.10 -11.72
C MET A 717 5.61 7.99 -10.89
N HIS A 718 5.17 8.29 -9.67
CA HIS A 718 4.57 7.33 -8.75
C HIS A 718 3.09 7.02 -9.04
N HIS A 719 2.45 7.74 -9.96
CA HIS A 719 1.02 7.65 -10.20
C HIS A 719 0.71 7.08 -11.59
N ARG A 720 -0.31 6.24 -11.68
CA ARG A 720 -0.85 5.71 -12.94
C ARG A 720 -2.37 5.68 -12.86
N LYS A 721 -3.06 6.36 -13.78
CA LYS A 721 -4.53 6.50 -13.78
C LYS A 721 -5.07 6.91 -12.39
N PHE A 722 -4.52 7.98 -11.82
CA PHE A 722 -4.82 8.49 -10.47
C PHE A 722 -4.32 7.62 -9.30
N VAL A 723 -3.92 6.37 -9.53
CA VAL A 723 -3.49 5.45 -8.46
C VAL A 723 -2.01 5.58 -8.16
N ARG A 724 -1.66 5.79 -6.88
CA ARG A 724 -0.28 5.75 -6.41
C ARG A 724 0.24 4.31 -6.37
N SER A 725 1.47 4.11 -6.81
CA SER A 725 1.99 2.77 -7.14
C SER A 725 2.09 1.83 -5.94
N ASP A 726 2.34 2.38 -4.76
CA ASP A 726 2.38 1.71 -3.45
C ASP A 726 0.99 1.45 -2.85
N ARG A 727 -0.07 2.08 -3.36
CA ARG A 727 -1.45 2.00 -2.88
C ARG A 727 -2.36 1.15 -3.77
N LYS A 728 -1.81 0.40 -4.73
CA LYS A 728 -2.60 -0.36 -5.71
C LYS A 728 -3.52 -1.41 -5.06
N ALA A 729 -3.02 -2.10 -4.02
CA ALA A 729 -3.81 -3.09 -3.29
C ALA A 729 -4.97 -2.42 -2.54
N ASP A 730 -4.67 -1.32 -1.84
CA ASP A 730 -5.67 -0.54 -1.10
C ASP A 730 -6.77 -0.01 -2.02
N VAL A 731 -6.41 0.52 -3.19
CA VAL A 731 -7.39 0.99 -4.20
C VAL A 731 -8.22 -0.16 -4.75
N ALA A 732 -7.63 -1.35 -4.96
CA ALA A 732 -8.38 -2.53 -5.39
C ALA A 732 -9.38 -2.98 -4.32
N ALA A 733 -8.98 -2.99 -3.05
CA ALA A 733 -9.85 -3.29 -1.92
C ALA A 733 -10.98 -2.27 -1.78
N TRP A 734 -10.67 -0.97 -1.89
CA TRP A 734 -11.66 0.11 -1.89
C TRP A 734 -12.69 -0.03 -3.01
N ARG A 735 -12.26 -0.32 -4.24
CA ARG A 735 -13.18 -0.56 -5.37
C ARG A 735 -14.08 -1.77 -5.13
N ALA A 736 -13.52 -2.86 -4.59
CA ALA A 736 -14.28 -4.05 -4.25
C ALA A 736 -15.34 -3.75 -3.16
N TYR A 737 -14.96 -3.03 -2.11
CA TYR A 737 -15.86 -2.54 -1.08
C TYR A 737 -17.00 -1.70 -1.70
N CYS A 738 -16.66 -0.67 -2.49
CA CYS A 738 -17.67 0.19 -3.09
C CYS A 738 -18.63 -0.59 -3.98
N ARG A 739 -18.16 -1.57 -4.76
CA ARG A 739 -19.05 -2.43 -5.56
C ARG A 739 -19.95 -3.31 -4.71
N SER A 740 -19.46 -3.79 -3.56
CA SER A 740 -20.26 -4.58 -2.63
C SER A 740 -21.41 -3.77 -2.00
N CYS A 741 -21.25 -2.44 -1.92
CA CYS A 741 -22.29 -1.51 -1.49
C CYS A 741 -23.29 -1.13 -2.60
N LEU A 742 -22.99 -1.46 -3.87
CA LEU A 742 -23.79 -1.09 -5.05
C LEU A 742 -24.34 -2.29 -5.85
N PRO A 743 -24.82 -3.39 -5.24
CA PRO A 743 -25.19 -4.61 -5.95
C PRO A 743 -26.36 -4.42 -6.94
N ALA A 744 -27.37 -3.62 -6.62
CA ALA A 744 -28.52 -3.38 -7.49
C ALA A 744 -28.15 -2.52 -8.69
N THR A 745 -27.30 -1.51 -8.50
CA THR A 745 -26.72 -0.69 -9.57
C THR A 745 -25.87 -1.56 -10.49
N MET A 746 -24.95 -2.35 -9.93
CA MET A 746 -24.11 -3.27 -10.71
C MET A 746 -24.97 -4.27 -11.50
N LYS A 747 -26.01 -4.83 -10.88
CA LYS A 747 -26.95 -5.72 -11.56
C LYS A 747 -27.62 -5.03 -12.76
N LYS A 748 -28.17 -3.83 -12.57
CA LYS A 748 -28.81 -3.07 -13.66
C LYS A 748 -27.84 -2.78 -14.80
N LEU A 749 -26.61 -2.37 -14.50
CA LEU A 749 -25.56 -2.11 -15.48
C LEU A 749 -25.21 -3.38 -16.28
N LEU A 750 -25.00 -4.49 -15.59
CA LEU A 750 -24.64 -5.78 -16.20
C LEU A 750 -25.78 -6.37 -17.04
N THR A 751 -27.04 -6.12 -16.68
CA THR A 751 -28.21 -6.57 -17.44
C THR A 751 -28.68 -5.58 -18.51
N GLY A 752 -27.98 -4.45 -18.68
CA GLY A 752 -28.38 -3.39 -19.62
C GLY A 752 -29.72 -2.72 -19.26
N SER A 753 -30.16 -2.86 -18.01
CA SER A 753 -31.43 -2.27 -17.56
C SER A 753 -31.28 -0.76 -17.32
N PRO A 754 -32.34 0.04 -17.53
CA PRO A 754 -32.30 1.47 -17.26
C PRO A 754 -31.90 1.79 -15.81
N LEU A 755 -31.04 2.80 -15.64
CA LEU A 755 -30.57 3.26 -14.34
C LEU A 755 -30.80 4.77 -14.21
N LYS A 756 -31.32 5.19 -13.06
CA LYS A 756 -31.35 6.59 -12.66
C LYS A 756 -30.12 6.91 -11.82
N VAL A 757 -29.48 8.03 -12.11
CA VAL A 757 -28.37 8.61 -11.34
C VAL A 757 -28.83 9.97 -10.84
N LEU A 758 -28.72 10.21 -9.53
CA LEU A 758 -29.19 11.43 -8.88
C LEU A 758 -27.99 12.15 -8.29
N GLY A 759 -27.79 13.41 -8.68
CA GLY A 759 -26.78 14.28 -8.09
C GLY A 759 -27.37 15.10 -6.97
N TYR A 760 -27.10 14.78 -5.70
CA TYR A 760 -27.61 15.53 -4.56
C TYR A 760 -26.48 16.16 -3.75
N GLY A 761 -26.44 17.48 -3.69
CA GLY A 761 -25.33 18.19 -3.06
C GLY A 761 -25.39 19.71 -3.19
N ASP A 762 -24.24 20.35 -3.08
CA ASP A 762 -24.09 21.80 -3.09
C ASP A 762 -23.89 22.42 -4.50
N SER A 763 -23.29 23.62 -4.58
CA SER A 763 -23.01 24.35 -5.82
C SER A 763 -22.16 23.57 -6.81
N ILE A 764 -21.27 22.70 -6.34
CA ILE A 764 -20.38 21.94 -7.22
C ILE A 764 -21.17 20.84 -7.94
N THR A 765 -22.14 20.22 -7.26
CA THR A 765 -23.07 19.29 -7.90
C THR A 765 -24.00 20.02 -8.88
N ALA A 766 -24.46 21.20 -8.48
CA ALA A 766 -25.39 21.98 -9.28
C ALA A 766 -24.78 22.56 -10.55
N ILE A 767 -23.49 22.90 -10.52
CA ILE A 767 -22.84 23.74 -11.53
C ILE A 767 -23.68 25.02 -11.75
N GLY A 768 -24.08 25.66 -10.64
CA GLY A 768 -25.03 26.77 -10.66
C GLY A 768 -25.78 26.97 -9.34
N GLY A 769 -27.01 27.45 -9.46
CA GLY A 769 -27.96 27.67 -8.35
C GLY A 769 -28.73 26.40 -8.00
N GLY A 770 -29.95 26.53 -7.49
CA GLY A 770 -30.78 25.36 -7.24
C GLY A 770 -32.25 25.70 -7.09
N GLN A 771 -33.05 24.65 -7.13
CA GLN A 771 -34.50 24.65 -6.92
C GLN A 771 -34.91 23.24 -6.47
N VAL A 772 -36.15 23.09 -6.04
CA VAL A 772 -36.63 21.84 -5.44
C VAL A 772 -36.72 20.70 -6.47
N GLU A 773 -37.19 20.99 -7.68
CA GLU A 773 -37.25 20.02 -8.79
C GLU A 773 -35.86 19.77 -9.37
N PRO A 774 -35.56 18.58 -9.93
CA PRO A 774 -34.27 18.32 -10.56
C PRO A 774 -34.09 19.16 -11.82
N ASP A 775 -32.84 19.34 -12.23
CA ASP A 775 -32.44 20.03 -13.46
C ASP A 775 -33.03 21.47 -13.50
N GLY A 776 -33.41 21.94 -14.69
CA GLY A 776 -34.09 23.21 -14.88
C GLY A 776 -33.17 24.41 -15.05
N ALA A 777 -33.71 25.62 -14.93
CA ALA A 777 -33.09 26.84 -15.43
C ALA A 777 -31.89 27.35 -14.59
N THR A 778 -31.57 26.69 -13.48
CA THR A 778 -30.53 27.16 -12.55
C THR A 778 -29.33 26.23 -12.42
N ARG A 779 -29.34 25.07 -13.11
CA ARG A 779 -28.28 24.04 -13.02
C ARG A 779 -27.54 23.86 -14.33
N ASP A 780 -26.33 23.32 -14.21
CA ASP A 780 -25.47 23.02 -15.34
C ASP A 780 -25.24 24.25 -16.23
N LEU A 781 -25.04 25.44 -15.63
CA LEU A 781 -25.08 26.70 -16.35
C LEU A 781 -23.74 27.08 -16.99
N VAL A 782 -23.80 27.66 -18.20
CA VAL A 782 -22.64 28.22 -18.90
C VAL A 782 -21.96 29.36 -18.12
N SER A 783 -22.68 30.00 -17.22
CA SER A 783 -22.15 31.04 -16.32
C SER A 783 -21.07 30.51 -15.37
N TRP A 784 -20.98 29.20 -15.15
CA TRP A 784 -19.88 28.56 -14.41
C TRP A 784 -18.52 28.88 -15.05
N LEU A 785 -18.48 29.07 -16.38
CA LEU A 785 -17.29 29.38 -17.17
C LEU A 785 -17.06 30.89 -17.37
N SER A 786 -17.75 31.78 -16.63
CA SER A 786 -17.73 33.23 -16.87
C SER A 786 -16.34 33.87 -16.77
N GLY A 787 -15.45 33.31 -15.94
CA GLY A 787 -14.07 33.78 -15.78
C GLY A 787 -13.01 32.98 -16.54
N MET A 788 -13.39 32.26 -17.60
CA MET A 788 -12.48 31.48 -18.45
C MET A 788 -11.98 32.33 -19.61
N ALA A 789 -10.75 32.10 -20.05
CA ALA A 789 -10.31 32.62 -21.34
C ALA A 789 -11.17 32.05 -22.47
N ALA A 790 -11.40 32.85 -23.52
CA ALA A 790 -12.32 32.52 -24.61
C ALA A 790 -11.90 31.27 -25.40
N ASP A 791 -10.60 31.09 -25.61
CA ASP A 791 -10.01 29.93 -26.28
C ASP A 791 -10.28 28.64 -25.50
N THR A 792 -10.08 28.66 -24.19
CA THR A 792 -10.34 27.50 -23.32
C THR A 792 -11.84 27.25 -23.15
N LYS A 793 -12.66 28.31 -23.07
CA LYS A 793 -14.12 28.20 -23.00
C LYS A 793 -14.69 27.48 -24.21
N ALA A 794 -14.12 27.70 -25.39
CA ALA A 794 -14.56 27.08 -26.64
C ALA A 794 -14.38 25.55 -26.67
N LEU A 795 -13.62 24.97 -25.72
CA LEU A 795 -13.45 23.52 -25.60
C LEU A 795 -14.71 22.81 -25.06
N PHE A 796 -15.66 23.56 -24.52
CA PHE A 796 -16.85 23.01 -23.88
C PHE A 796 -18.10 23.30 -24.71
N PRO A 797 -18.73 22.27 -25.31
CA PRO A 797 -20.00 22.42 -25.99
C PRO A 797 -21.09 22.92 -25.03
N VAL A 798 -21.93 23.83 -25.53
CA VAL A 798 -23.11 24.32 -24.85
C VAL A 798 -24.37 23.69 -25.44
N TYR A 799 -25.42 23.64 -24.65
CA TYR A 799 -26.69 23.02 -25.01
C TYR A 799 -27.86 23.91 -24.63
N ASP A 800 -28.95 23.73 -25.36
CA ASP A 800 -30.23 24.37 -25.08
C ASP A 800 -30.89 23.68 -23.89
N GLY A 801 -31.67 24.44 -23.13
CA GLY A 801 -32.43 23.88 -22.02
C GLY A 801 -33.36 24.91 -21.39
N PRO A 802 -33.85 24.65 -20.17
CA PRO A 802 -34.84 25.49 -19.51
C PRO A 802 -34.39 26.94 -19.23
N ALA A 803 -33.08 27.21 -19.22
CA ALA A 803 -32.53 28.56 -19.11
C ALA A 803 -32.39 29.29 -20.48
N GLY A 804 -32.69 28.62 -21.59
CA GLY A 804 -32.62 29.15 -22.94
C GLY A 804 -31.59 28.45 -23.84
N VAL A 805 -31.42 29.00 -25.04
CA VAL A 805 -30.52 28.48 -26.08
C VAL A 805 -29.06 28.66 -25.65
N GLY A 806 -28.27 27.59 -25.73
CA GLY A 806 -26.84 27.57 -25.37
C GLY A 806 -26.53 27.93 -23.91
N ALA A 807 -27.51 27.81 -23.01
CA ALA A 807 -27.37 28.22 -21.61
C ALA A 807 -26.79 27.12 -20.70
N HIS A 808 -26.75 25.87 -21.17
CA HIS A 808 -26.36 24.71 -20.35
C HIS A 808 -25.07 24.03 -20.81
N LEU A 809 -24.48 23.24 -19.90
CA LEU A 809 -23.25 22.47 -20.04
C LEU A 809 -23.45 21.03 -19.58
N GLN A 810 -22.49 20.15 -19.89
CA GLN A 810 -22.45 18.78 -19.36
C GLN A 810 -21.05 18.46 -18.82
N ILE A 811 -20.63 19.21 -17.79
CA ILE A 811 -19.24 19.20 -17.26
C ILE A 811 -19.10 18.65 -15.84
N GLY A 812 -20.19 18.53 -15.07
CA GLY A 812 -20.15 18.01 -13.71
C GLY A 812 -19.68 16.54 -13.65
N TRP A 813 -19.14 16.11 -12.50
CA TRP A 813 -18.65 14.74 -12.31
C TRP A 813 -19.71 13.66 -12.62
N ASN A 814 -20.99 13.97 -12.44
CA ASN A 814 -22.09 13.07 -12.75
C ASN A 814 -22.34 12.91 -14.25
N TRP A 815 -22.11 13.96 -15.05
CA TRP A 815 -22.12 13.86 -16.51
C TRP A 815 -20.99 12.98 -17.02
N VAL A 816 -19.82 13.05 -16.38
CA VAL A 816 -18.66 12.20 -16.68
C VAL A 816 -18.99 10.73 -16.37
N LEU A 817 -19.56 10.46 -15.20
CA LEU A 817 -20.03 9.13 -14.82
C LEU A 817 -21.07 8.59 -15.80
N LYS A 818 -22.11 9.38 -16.10
CA LYS A 818 -23.16 9.02 -17.07
C LYS A 818 -22.54 8.56 -18.40
N LYS A 819 -21.69 9.41 -18.98
CA LYS A 819 -21.04 9.13 -20.26
C LYS A 819 -20.18 7.87 -20.21
N ALA A 820 -19.48 7.63 -19.10
CA ALA A 820 -18.65 6.45 -18.96
C ALA A 820 -19.46 5.16 -18.79
N LEU A 821 -20.55 5.20 -18.02
CA LEU A 821 -21.44 4.07 -17.84
C LEU A 821 -22.14 3.69 -19.16
N GLU A 822 -22.67 4.67 -19.90
CA GLU A 822 -23.30 4.43 -21.21
C GLU A 822 -22.32 3.93 -22.28
N LYS A 823 -21.04 4.32 -22.17
CA LYS A 823 -20.00 3.80 -23.07
C LYS A 823 -19.67 2.34 -22.78
N ARG A 824 -19.76 1.93 -21.50
CA ARG A 824 -19.30 0.62 -21.04
C ARG A 824 -20.42 -0.43 -20.99
N TYR A 825 -21.63 0.00 -20.66
CA TYR A 825 -22.78 -0.86 -20.43
C TYR A 825 -23.91 -0.48 -21.40
N ALA A 826 -24.76 -1.45 -21.75
CA ALA A 826 -25.93 -1.21 -22.60
C ALA A 826 -27.09 -0.49 -21.87
N SER A 827 -26.89 -0.11 -20.60
CA SER A 827 -27.90 0.58 -19.79
C SER A 827 -28.13 2.00 -20.26
N ALA A 828 -29.39 2.36 -20.48
CA ALA A 828 -29.81 3.75 -20.61
C ALA A 828 -29.71 4.45 -19.25
N ILE A 829 -28.97 5.56 -19.18
CA ILE A 829 -28.76 6.31 -17.94
C ILE A 829 -29.56 7.61 -17.97
N THR A 830 -30.48 7.78 -17.02
CA THR A 830 -31.15 9.06 -16.75
C THR A 830 -30.41 9.76 -15.62
N TYR A 831 -29.88 10.95 -15.88
CA TYR A 831 -29.26 11.78 -14.84
C TYR A 831 -30.22 12.89 -14.42
N LEU A 832 -30.43 13.03 -13.10
CA LEU A 832 -31.23 14.07 -12.48
C LEU A 832 -30.35 14.89 -11.53
N ASN A 833 -30.16 16.17 -11.80
CA ASN A 833 -29.34 17.05 -10.99
C ASN A 833 -30.18 17.75 -9.91
N PHE A 834 -30.00 17.37 -8.65
CA PHE A 834 -30.59 17.97 -7.45
C PHE A 834 -29.59 18.83 -6.65
N GLY A 835 -28.47 19.24 -7.26
CA GLY A 835 -27.53 20.17 -6.63
C GLY A 835 -28.18 21.51 -6.28
N TRP A 836 -27.71 22.20 -5.25
CA TRP A 836 -28.16 23.55 -4.94
C TRP A 836 -27.03 24.41 -4.37
N GLY A 837 -26.70 25.48 -5.08
CA GLY A 837 -25.65 26.40 -4.64
C GLY A 837 -25.88 27.04 -3.27
N GLY A 838 -24.84 27.03 -2.43
CA GLY A 838 -24.86 27.66 -1.10
C GLY A 838 -25.51 26.83 0.02
N THR A 839 -25.97 25.61 -0.26
CA THR A 839 -26.62 24.76 0.76
C THR A 839 -25.64 23.82 1.46
N THR A 840 -25.96 23.47 2.71
CA THR A 840 -25.29 22.45 3.55
C THR A 840 -26.14 21.19 3.65
N SER A 841 -25.73 20.20 4.45
CA SER A 841 -26.50 18.99 4.74
C SER A 841 -27.59 19.19 5.81
N ALA A 842 -27.70 20.40 6.40
CA ALA A 842 -28.62 20.68 7.52
C ALA A 842 -30.12 20.54 7.18
N ASP A 843 -30.97 20.55 8.20
CA ASP A 843 -32.43 20.36 8.11
C ASP A 843 -33.22 21.67 7.96
N THR A 844 -32.54 22.81 7.97
CA THR A 844 -33.15 24.16 7.90
C THR A 844 -33.15 24.71 6.48
N GLY A 845 -34.15 25.54 6.14
CA GLY A 845 -34.22 26.22 4.84
C GLY A 845 -34.25 25.26 3.65
N ASP A 846 -33.39 25.50 2.65
CA ASP A 846 -33.26 24.68 1.44
C ASP A 846 -32.08 23.66 1.52
N ASN A 847 -31.61 23.36 2.73
CA ASN A 847 -30.47 22.46 2.96
C ASN A 847 -30.82 20.97 2.77
N GLY A 848 -29.80 20.11 2.81
CA GLY A 848 -29.87 18.70 2.40
C GLY A 848 -30.86 17.83 3.17
N LEU A 849 -31.09 18.10 4.46
CA LEU A 849 -32.10 17.41 5.27
C LEU A 849 -33.46 18.10 5.30
N SER A 850 -33.59 19.27 4.68
CA SER A 850 -34.89 19.96 4.60
C SER A 850 -35.93 19.03 3.98
N PRO A 851 -37.04 18.72 4.66
CA PRO A 851 -38.04 17.80 4.13
C PRO A 851 -38.59 18.22 2.77
N THR A 852 -38.74 19.53 2.53
CA THR A 852 -39.20 20.07 1.24
C THR A 852 -38.28 19.66 0.09
N ARG A 853 -36.97 19.62 0.33
CA ARG A 853 -35.97 19.26 -0.68
C ARG A 853 -35.72 17.77 -0.73
N LEU A 854 -35.48 17.13 0.42
CA LEU A 854 -35.14 15.71 0.48
C LEU A 854 -36.30 14.83 -0.01
N ASN A 855 -37.55 15.12 0.36
CA ASN A 855 -38.69 14.31 -0.08
C ASN A 855 -38.84 14.24 -1.61
N ARG A 856 -38.34 15.24 -2.33
CA ARG A 856 -38.38 15.28 -3.80
C ARG A 856 -37.34 14.37 -4.42
N VAL A 857 -36.16 14.30 -3.81
CA VAL A 857 -35.15 13.29 -4.14
C VAL A 857 -35.73 11.91 -3.85
N LEU A 858 -36.25 11.67 -2.64
CA LEU A 858 -36.78 10.37 -2.22
C LEU A 858 -37.94 9.87 -3.09
N ALA A 859 -38.76 10.78 -3.63
CA ALA A 859 -39.87 10.44 -4.53
C ALA A 859 -39.41 9.76 -5.84
N GLU A 860 -38.14 9.86 -6.20
CA GLU A 860 -37.58 9.14 -7.34
C GLU A 860 -37.48 7.62 -7.10
N GLY A 861 -37.45 7.15 -5.85
CA GLY A 861 -37.32 5.72 -5.55
C GLY A 861 -35.99 5.10 -5.99
N PRO A 862 -35.94 3.82 -6.40
CA PRO A 862 -34.68 3.10 -6.60
C PRO A 862 -33.75 3.70 -7.67
N ALA A 863 -32.59 4.20 -7.22
CA ALA A 863 -31.60 4.87 -8.07
C ALA A 863 -30.18 4.79 -7.46
N LEU A 864 -29.17 5.19 -8.23
CA LEU A 864 -27.84 5.51 -7.71
C LEU A 864 -27.83 6.99 -7.29
N LEU A 865 -27.67 7.28 -6.00
CA LEU A 865 -27.55 8.63 -5.46
C LEU A 865 -26.08 8.98 -5.23
N THR A 866 -25.57 9.97 -5.94
CA THR A 866 -24.29 10.60 -5.58
C THR A 866 -24.55 11.72 -4.59
N LEU A 867 -24.04 11.58 -3.36
CA LEU A 867 -24.27 12.50 -2.25
C LEU A 867 -23.01 13.34 -2.00
N ALA A 868 -23.10 14.65 -2.23
CA ALA A 868 -21.95 15.56 -2.26
C ALA A 868 -22.22 16.87 -1.51
N PHE A 869 -22.47 16.77 -0.20
CA PHE A 869 -22.41 17.90 0.72
C PHE A 869 -21.08 17.88 1.46
N GLY A 870 -20.35 18.99 1.42
CA GLY A 870 -19.10 19.10 2.17
C GLY A 870 -18.38 20.43 1.99
N MET A 871 -18.49 21.06 0.81
CA MET A 871 -17.74 22.30 0.57
C MET A 871 -18.25 23.48 1.40
N ASN A 872 -19.56 23.52 1.70
CA ASN A 872 -20.15 24.52 2.58
C ASN A 872 -20.09 24.13 4.07
N GLU A 873 -19.48 22.98 4.39
CA GLU A 873 -19.47 22.37 5.73
C GLU A 873 -18.07 22.09 6.24
N LEU A 874 -17.06 22.78 5.66
CA LEU A 874 -15.67 22.63 6.04
C LEU A 874 -15.49 22.85 7.54
N GLY A 875 -15.04 21.80 8.24
CA GLY A 875 -14.81 21.79 9.69
C GLY A 875 -16.06 21.70 10.56
N SER A 876 -17.26 21.57 9.99
CA SER A 876 -18.51 21.46 10.76
C SER A 876 -18.53 20.20 11.64
N SER A 877 -19.17 20.27 12.80
CA SER A 877 -19.39 19.12 13.68
C SER A 877 -20.67 18.33 13.36
N THR A 878 -21.54 18.86 12.50
CA THR A 878 -22.85 18.26 12.17
C THR A 878 -22.85 17.44 10.89
N THR A 879 -21.82 17.54 10.05
CA THR A 879 -21.74 16.90 8.73
C THR A 879 -22.00 15.41 8.80
N TYR A 880 -21.28 14.68 9.66
CA TYR A 880 -21.41 13.24 9.83
C TYR A 880 -22.87 12.83 10.12
N ALA A 881 -23.46 13.39 11.19
CA ALA A 881 -24.80 13.02 11.64
C ALA A 881 -25.87 13.32 10.56
N ASN A 882 -25.73 14.46 9.88
CA ASN A 882 -26.67 14.85 8.83
C ASN A 882 -26.59 13.91 7.62
N VAL A 883 -25.38 13.60 7.17
CA VAL A 883 -25.13 12.73 6.01
C VAL A 883 -25.62 11.31 6.28
N VAL A 884 -25.36 10.76 7.48
CA VAL A 884 -25.91 9.46 7.91
C VAL A 884 -27.44 9.45 7.81
N ASN A 885 -28.10 10.53 8.24
CA ASN A 885 -29.57 10.64 8.18
C ASN A 885 -30.08 10.69 6.72
N ILE A 886 -29.45 11.49 5.85
CA ILE A 886 -29.81 11.52 4.41
C ILE A 886 -29.66 10.12 3.79
N ILE A 887 -28.57 9.42 4.08
CA ILE A 887 -28.32 8.06 3.57
C ILE A 887 -29.40 7.10 4.05
N GLY A 888 -29.73 7.12 5.34
CA GLY A 888 -30.78 6.25 5.92
C GLY A 888 -32.13 6.43 5.22
N GLN A 889 -32.53 7.68 4.98
CA GLN A 889 -33.79 7.99 4.27
C GLN A 889 -33.74 7.57 2.79
N ALA A 890 -32.61 7.79 2.10
CA ALA A 890 -32.44 7.36 0.70
C ALA A 890 -32.49 5.83 0.55
N ARG A 891 -31.83 5.09 1.44
CA ARG A 891 -31.86 3.61 1.42
C ARG A 891 -33.26 3.07 1.70
N ALA A 892 -34.05 3.75 2.54
CA ALA A 892 -35.43 3.35 2.84
C ALA A 892 -36.35 3.34 1.60
N VAL A 893 -36.03 4.12 0.56
CA VAL A 893 -36.76 4.12 -0.73
C VAL A 893 -36.05 3.33 -1.83
N GLY A 894 -35.04 2.53 -1.46
CA GLY A 894 -34.33 1.62 -2.36
C GLY A 894 -33.19 2.25 -3.17
N MET A 895 -32.68 3.42 -2.77
CA MET A 895 -31.48 4.00 -3.38
C MET A 895 -30.20 3.35 -2.85
N GLU A 896 -29.21 3.24 -3.74
CA GLU A 896 -27.84 2.95 -3.36
C GLU A 896 -27.03 4.25 -3.41
N VAL A 897 -26.19 4.48 -2.39
CA VAL A 897 -25.55 5.78 -2.19
C VAL A 897 -24.05 5.69 -2.43
N LEU A 898 -23.53 6.69 -3.14
CA LEU A 898 -22.11 6.99 -3.30
C LEU A 898 -21.82 8.37 -2.72
N VAL A 899 -21.12 8.42 -1.58
CA VAL A 899 -20.73 9.68 -0.93
C VAL A 899 -19.48 10.25 -1.61
N ILE A 900 -19.46 11.54 -1.92
CA ILE A 900 -18.33 12.22 -2.56
C ILE A 900 -17.77 13.27 -1.61
N THR A 901 -16.49 13.18 -1.28
CA THR A 901 -15.81 14.19 -0.44
C THR A 901 -15.54 15.48 -1.24
N PRO A 902 -15.47 16.66 -0.60
CA PRO A 902 -15.28 17.92 -1.32
C PRO A 902 -13.91 18.01 -1.99
N PRO A 903 -13.76 18.68 -3.16
CA PRO A 903 -12.44 18.95 -3.73
C PRO A 903 -11.59 19.81 -2.78
N ARG A 904 -10.25 19.74 -2.92
CA ARG A 904 -9.34 20.56 -2.12
C ARG A 904 -9.49 22.02 -2.50
N CYS A 905 -9.69 22.88 -1.51
CA CYS A 905 -9.77 24.33 -1.71
C CYS A 905 -8.48 24.91 -2.31
N ASN A 906 -8.61 26.04 -3.00
CA ASN A 906 -7.46 26.75 -3.55
C ASN A 906 -6.61 27.35 -2.43
N GLU A 907 -5.30 27.10 -2.42
CA GLU A 907 -4.40 27.62 -1.37
C GLU A 907 -4.14 29.12 -1.45
N VAL A 908 -4.32 29.75 -2.62
CA VAL A 908 -4.17 31.21 -2.76
C VAL A 908 -5.33 31.93 -2.09
N GLY A 909 -6.57 31.51 -2.34
CA GLY A 909 -7.75 32.17 -1.75
C GLY A 909 -8.20 31.60 -0.41
N ARG A 910 -7.76 30.39 -0.01
CA ARG A 910 -8.08 29.77 1.29
C ARG A 910 -6.87 29.02 1.90
N PRO A 911 -5.78 29.71 2.27
CA PRO A 911 -4.58 29.05 2.79
C PRO A 911 -4.77 28.31 4.13
N THR A 912 -5.81 28.64 4.91
CA THR A 912 -5.99 28.16 6.29
C THR A 912 -7.03 27.04 6.46
N VAL A 913 -7.68 26.58 5.40
CA VAL A 913 -8.83 25.64 5.50
C VAL A 913 -8.45 24.17 5.33
N LEU A 914 -7.16 23.84 5.19
CA LEU A 914 -6.72 22.47 4.93
C LEU A 914 -7.16 21.50 6.05
N ALA A 915 -7.03 21.91 7.32
CA ALA A 915 -7.46 21.08 8.45
C ALA A 915 -8.98 20.87 8.47
N ALA A 916 -9.75 21.93 8.19
CA ALA A 916 -11.20 21.87 8.10
C ALA A 916 -11.67 20.97 6.93
N TRP A 917 -10.96 21.03 5.80
CA TRP A 917 -11.19 20.15 4.65
C TRP A 917 -10.90 18.68 4.97
N LYS A 918 -9.76 18.38 5.62
CA LYS A 918 -9.44 17.01 6.08
C LYS A 918 -10.50 16.48 7.02
N LYS A 919 -10.91 17.26 8.02
CA LYS A 919 -11.98 16.87 8.95
C LYS A 919 -13.28 16.52 8.22
N THR A 920 -13.75 17.41 7.33
CA THR A 920 -14.98 17.16 6.57
C THR A 920 -14.86 15.96 5.64
N HIS A 921 -13.69 15.74 5.04
CA HIS A 921 -13.41 14.53 4.29
C HIS A 921 -13.58 13.28 5.17
N ASP A 922 -12.96 13.26 6.35
CA ASP A 922 -13.00 12.11 7.26
C ASP A 922 -14.42 11.84 7.75
N ASP A 923 -15.18 12.88 8.12
CA ASP A 923 -16.59 12.77 8.52
C ASP A 923 -17.46 12.14 7.41
N LEU A 924 -17.22 12.50 6.14
CA LEU A 924 -17.98 11.97 5.00
C LEU A 924 -17.61 10.52 4.68
N VAL A 925 -16.32 10.17 4.74
CA VAL A 925 -15.88 8.78 4.56
C VAL A 925 -16.42 7.91 5.68
N GLN A 926 -16.34 8.37 6.94
CA GLN A 926 -16.86 7.63 8.09
C GLN A 926 -18.38 7.44 7.98
N ALA A 927 -19.13 8.47 7.60
CA ALA A 927 -20.58 8.37 7.39
C ALA A 927 -20.93 7.33 6.30
N ALA A 928 -20.14 7.24 5.23
CA ALA A 928 -20.33 6.23 4.20
C ALA A 928 -20.05 4.82 4.73
N LEU A 929 -18.93 4.62 5.44
CA LEU A 929 -18.55 3.33 6.00
C LEU A 929 -19.59 2.79 7.00
N ASP A 930 -20.01 3.62 7.96
CA ASP A 930 -20.96 3.24 9.02
C ASP A 930 -22.36 2.93 8.49
N THR A 931 -22.70 3.47 7.31
CA THR A 931 -23.98 3.21 6.65
C THR A 931 -23.91 2.14 5.57
N GLY A 932 -22.74 1.52 5.35
CA GLY A 932 -22.52 0.53 4.30
C GLY A 932 -22.70 1.10 2.89
N SER A 933 -22.37 2.37 2.68
CA SER A 933 -22.46 3.08 1.40
C SER A 933 -21.11 3.14 0.69
N ALA A 934 -21.13 3.23 -0.64
CA ALA A 934 -19.90 3.48 -1.38
C ALA A 934 -19.41 4.91 -1.12
N TYR A 935 -18.11 5.15 -1.29
CA TYR A 935 -17.53 6.49 -1.17
C TYR A 935 -16.46 6.78 -2.22
N LEU A 936 -16.26 8.05 -2.51
CA LEU A 936 -15.21 8.60 -3.37
C LEU A 936 -14.38 9.60 -2.56
N SER A 937 -13.10 9.27 -2.34
CA SER A 937 -12.15 10.16 -1.68
C SER A 937 -11.41 11.04 -2.69
N THR A 938 -11.70 12.34 -2.68
CA THR A 938 -10.94 13.37 -3.40
C THR A 938 -9.55 13.62 -2.80
N TYR A 939 -9.27 13.09 -1.60
CA TYR A 939 -7.93 13.10 -1.01
C TYR A 939 -6.96 12.30 -1.88
N GLU A 940 -7.39 11.21 -2.50
CA GLU A 940 -6.56 10.41 -3.40
C GLU A 940 -6.14 11.15 -4.69
N LEU A 941 -6.80 12.26 -5.03
CA LEU A 941 -6.47 13.09 -6.20
C LEU A 941 -5.60 14.30 -5.88
N SER A 942 -5.75 14.86 -4.69
CA SER A 942 -5.30 16.22 -4.37
C SER A 942 -4.79 16.39 -2.93
N GLY A 943 -4.89 15.36 -2.11
CA GLY A 943 -4.38 15.31 -0.74
C GLY A 943 -2.86 15.39 -0.70
N GLU A 944 -2.32 15.63 0.50
CA GLU A 944 -0.87 15.65 0.70
C GLU A 944 -0.27 14.27 0.41
N GLY A 945 0.72 14.23 -0.49
CA GLY A 945 1.34 12.99 -0.98
C GLY A 945 0.58 12.31 -2.12
N PHE A 946 -0.51 12.93 -2.60
CA PHE A 946 -1.35 12.44 -3.70
C PHE A 946 -1.50 13.45 -4.86
N GLN A 947 -0.91 14.65 -4.76
CA GLN A 947 -1.00 15.68 -5.81
C GLN A 947 -0.48 15.19 -7.18
N GLY A 948 0.40 14.19 -7.20
CA GLY A 948 0.86 13.54 -8.42
C GLY A 948 -0.20 12.78 -9.20
N ALA A 949 -1.35 12.44 -8.59
CA ALA A 949 -2.47 11.78 -9.26
C ALA A 949 -3.05 12.64 -10.38
N THR A 950 -3.20 13.95 -10.14
CA THR A 950 -3.66 14.95 -11.11
C THR A 950 -2.52 15.77 -11.71
N GLY A 951 -1.33 15.73 -11.08
CA GLY A 951 -0.18 16.55 -11.47
C GLY A 951 -0.44 18.05 -11.32
N ARG A 952 -1.40 18.46 -10.47
CA ARG A 952 -1.81 19.86 -10.29
C ARG A 952 -1.33 20.40 -8.95
N SER A 953 -0.92 21.66 -8.94
CA SER A 953 -0.52 22.36 -7.71
C SER A 953 -1.77 22.71 -6.90
N PRO A 954 -1.74 22.60 -5.56
CA PRO A 954 -2.80 23.12 -4.70
C PRO A 954 -3.17 24.60 -4.94
N LYS A 955 -2.25 25.40 -5.48
CA LYS A 955 -2.48 26.81 -5.86
C LYS A 955 -3.34 26.97 -7.13
N ASN A 956 -3.51 25.89 -7.91
CA ASN A 956 -4.31 25.84 -9.13
C ASN A 956 -5.53 24.90 -8.99
N MET A 957 -5.88 24.43 -7.78
CA MET A 957 -7.15 23.74 -7.52
C MET A 957 -8.29 24.75 -7.36
N CYS A 958 -9.54 24.37 -7.59
CA CYS A 958 -10.70 25.23 -7.37
C CYS A 958 -10.58 26.63 -8.02
N THR A 959 -10.03 26.67 -9.24
CA THR A 959 -9.66 27.93 -9.91
C THR A 959 -10.84 28.72 -10.47
N GLN A 960 -12.08 28.23 -10.38
CA GLN A 960 -13.26 28.93 -10.93
C GLN A 960 -13.47 30.26 -10.21
N ASN A 961 -13.26 30.27 -8.89
CA ASN A 961 -13.28 31.45 -8.05
C ASN A 961 -12.01 31.60 -7.19
N LEU A 962 -10.95 30.82 -7.47
CA LEU A 962 -9.73 30.76 -6.65
C LEU A 962 -10.02 30.50 -5.17
N TYR A 963 -11.07 29.74 -4.87
CA TYR A 963 -11.55 29.58 -3.50
C TYR A 963 -12.03 28.15 -3.25
N ASN A 964 -13.15 27.75 -3.85
CA ASN A 964 -13.81 26.48 -3.54
C ASN A 964 -14.52 25.80 -4.74
N HIS A 965 -14.52 26.39 -5.93
CA HIS A 965 -15.20 25.82 -7.08
C HIS A 965 -14.21 25.31 -8.14
N PRO A 966 -14.28 24.03 -8.52
CA PRO A 966 -13.43 23.45 -9.56
C PRO A 966 -13.83 23.89 -10.98
N TRP A 967 -12.84 23.93 -11.88
CA TRP A 967 -13.07 24.01 -13.32
C TRP A 967 -13.38 22.61 -13.92
N PRO A 968 -13.85 22.53 -15.18
CA PRO A 968 -14.21 21.27 -15.84
C PRO A 968 -13.12 20.19 -15.83
N MET A 969 -11.83 20.54 -15.94
CA MET A 969 -10.77 19.53 -15.89
C MET A 969 -10.71 18.82 -14.54
N GLU A 970 -10.79 19.57 -13.44
CA GLU A 970 -10.82 19.01 -12.08
C GLU A 970 -12.10 18.20 -11.84
N LEU A 971 -13.26 18.70 -12.30
CA LEU A 971 -14.53 17.96 -12.27
C LEU A 971 -14.45 16.64 -13.07
N SER A 972 -13.77 16.66 -14.21
CA SER A 972 -13.55 15.48 -15.04
C SER A 972 -12.66 14.46 -14.36
N GLU A 973 -11.59 14.87 -13.68
CA GLU A 973 -10.71 13.95 -12.94
C GLU A 973 -11.45 13.27 -11.78
N ILE A 974 -12.26 14.04 -11.04
CA ILE A 974 -13.14 13.49 -9.99
C ILE A 974 -14.13 12.47 -10.59
N GLY A 975 -14.79 12.83 -11.70
CA GLY A 975 -15.71 11.93 -12.39
C GLY A 975 -15.05 10.67 -12.97
N GLN A 976 -13.78 10.75 -13.38
CA GLN A 976 -13.01 9.60 -13.85
C GLN A 976 -12.62 8.66 -12.69
N LEU A 977 -12.21 9.21 -11.55
CA LEU A 977 -11.96 8.38 -10.35
C LEU A 977 -13.25 7.68 -9.91
N MET A 978 -14.38 8.40 -9.91
CA MET A 978 -15.72 7.86 -9.63
C MET A 978 -16.08 6.71 -10.57
N THR A 979 -15.83 6.88 -11.87
CA THR A 979 -16.06 5.85 -12.88
C THR A 979 -15.26 4.57 -12.59
N SER A 980 -14.07 4.69 -12.00
CA SER A 980 -13.19 3.55 -11.74
C SER A 980 -13.75 2.54 -10.72
N ILE A 981 -14.77 2.91 -9.94
CA ILE A 981 -15.51 1.99 -9.06
C ILE A 981 -16.25 0.93 -9.89
N PHE A 982 -16.74 1.32 -11.08
CA PHE A 982 -17.52 0.49 -11.99
C PHE A 982 -16.65 -0.21 -13.04
N GLU A 983 -15.32 -0.14 -12.90
CA GLU A 983 -14.34 -0.85 -13.72
C GLU A 983 -14.02 -2.25 -13.20
#